data_AF-A0A838Y9N6-F1
#
_entry.id   AF-A0A838Y9N6-F1
#
_cell.length_a   1.000
_cell.length_b   1.000
_cell.length_c   1.000
_cell.angle_alpha   90.00
_cell.angle_beta   90.00
_cell.angle_gamma   90.00
#
_symmetry.space_group_name_H-M   'P 1'
#
loop_
_entity.id
_entity.type
_entity.pdbx_description
1 polymer ?
#
loop_
_entity_poly.entity_id
_entity_poly.type
_entity_poly.pdbx_seq_one_letter_code
_entity_poly.pdbx_strand_id
1 'polypeptide(L)'
;MKSFKLSTNHAPTILEVIIPFRWTDKRPDLLERLNYPLMDTQRPDSVHFTIADDGSPTHISKELEKICKIHGYNYLHIESEFEPVCMSRARNIGVSAVPAQFIMFQDVDLMPYDGFYHDVLNEIQIQNLNDNASLFLMFGVIYLTQPATALYHTTPAHLRKNLFIQHLLNENTNYIEKFSTGTSVTVFNRNYYLSRGGYDEDFIEWGYEDIEFNTRCIRASRYFPLPENFLTDNQSFRHINRYQGWKSIYRLFGDITFQKGIVLFHAWHAIDNHSGYMKRKTINKQLFEEKVKRFSSRGEEPPPLAALDKGNTLCFSLTNPFIYNRKTAPFLGKISCEDEKKFTSETLIAYIKKHNITRVLFHNPYANDHRQSLFESVKKNKTEFLIAERGALRNSVFFDDTGFNADSTKFKEKIWNIPISEHEQNYIRDYIIEDKILNESLEKQPALLGIEATRKKLTLPRHKKVIFVPLQRPSDTVIIHFCKKIGGYDHFIDLVRDAIPRLHDEYVFVIKKHPLEDETPDLPGAIFANNINIKDLLSISSAVLLINSGVGILAMMYGKPVLLAGEAFYGSPLLTHQVTTINDVENGLKNFQPHQETTLRFLKYLIMDYYSFGHFQTREIPWEGTGRMTITTSIDFYQIRVPGQVGMNYYQQEKPVSQNSILFDRYRVQKSPISHPQPIATEKTITNTQPNKSEQEIEKAITKLHPSTRDRKIKKLRDDPRSFFLDSRYRLLNLLGKIL
;
A
#
# COMPACT_ATOMS: atom_id res chain seq x y z
N MET A 1 -21.47 4.46 10.44
CA MET A 1 -22.08 4.60 9.09
C MET A 1 -23.56 4.88 9.27
N LYS A 2 -24.13 5.82 8.51
CA LYS A 2 -25.59 6.08 8.53
C LYS A 2 -26.38 4.86 8.03
N SER A 3 -27.63 4.78 8.43
CA SER A 3 -28.57 3.77 7.90
C SER A 3 -28.84 4.05 6.42
N PHE A 4 -28.98 3.00 5.63
CA PHE A 4 -29.24 3.10 4.20
C PHE A 4 -29.97 1.86 3.69
N LYS A 5 -30.64 2.00 2.55
CA LYS A 5 -31.24 0.91 1.78
C LYS A 5 -30.52 0.80 0.43
N LEU A 6 -30.09 -0.39 0.06
CA LEU A 6 -29.54 -0.69 -1.26
C LEU A 6 -30.51 -1.57 -2.04
N SER A 7 -30.84 -1.14 -3.26
CA SER A 7 -31.59 -1.91 -4.26
C SER A 7 -30.63 -2.27 -5.39
N THR A 8 -30.25 -3.54 -5.48
CA THR A 8 -29.26 -4.05 -6.45
C THR A 8 -29.94 -4.50 -7.74
N ASN A 9 -29.47 -4.00 -8.88
CA ASN A 9 -30.02 -4.30 -10.21
C ASN A 9 -29.02 -4.98 -11.16
N HIS A 10 -27.78 -5.19 -10.74
CA HIS A 10 -26.77 -5.94 -11.50
C HIS A 10 -25.83 -6.73 -10.57
N ALA A 11 -25.10 -7.69 -11.14
CA ALA A 11 -24.10 -8.47 -10.43
C ALA A 11 -22.81 -7.64 -10.16
N PRO A 12 -21.91 -8.10 -9.27
CA PRO A 12 -20.59 -7.48 -9.08
C PRO A 12 -19.83 -7.36 -10.41
N THR A 13 -19.08 -6.27 -10.57
CA THR A 13 -18.47 -5.89 -11.86
C THR A 13 -17.02 -5.45 -11.74
N ILE A 14 -16.35 -5.20 -12.88
CA ILE A 14 -14.98 -4.70 -12.91
C ILE A 14 -14.95 -3.23 -12.47
N LEU A 15 -15.79 -2.38 -13.08
CA LEU A 15 -15.86 -0.96 -12.79
C LEU A 15 -17.26 -0.53 -12.37
N GLU A 16 -17.38 0.01 -11.17
CA GLU A 16 -18.61 0.63 -10.67
C GLU A 16 -18.49 2.15 -10.67
N VAL A 17 -19.36 2.84 -11.40
CA VAL A 17 -19.44 4.30 -11.41
C VAL A 17 -20.40 4.77 -10.32
N ILE A 18 -19.87 5.44 -9.31
CA ILE A 18 -20.63 6.02 -8.21
C ILE A 18 -21.03 7.45 -8.58
N ILE A 19 -22.34 7.65 -8.74
CA ILE A 19 -22.94 8.97 -8.97
C ILE A 19 -23.58 9.44 -7.66
N PRO A 20 -22.95 10.38 -6.93
CA PRO A 20 -23.56 10.94 -5.73
C PRO A 20 -24.75 11.81 -6.12
N PHE A 21 -25.84 11.72 -5.36
CA PHE A 21 -27.09 12.37 -5.69
C PHE A 21 -27.75 12.97 -4.46
N ARG A 22 -28.41 14.12 -4.64
CA ARG A 22 -29.37 14.66 -3.69
C ARG A 22 -30.35 15.54 -4.47
N TRP A 23 -31.64 15.27 -4.32
CA TRP A 23 -32.68 16.08 -4.93
C TRP A 23 -32.71 17.51 -4.37
N THR A 24 -33.02 18.46 -5.26
CA THR A 24 -33.38 19.84 -4.91
C THR A 24 -34.40 20.36 -5.92
N ASP A 25 -35.46 21.01 -5.44
CA ASP A 25 -36.53 21.55 -6.31
C ASP A 25 -36.02 22.64 -7.27
N LYS A 26 -34.84 23.20 -7.01
CA LYS A 26 -34.18 24.16 -7.90
C LYS A 26 -33.57 23.52 -9.15
N ARG A 27 -33.39 22.21 -9.16
CA ARG A 27 -32.76 21.44 -10.24
C ARG A 27 -33.67 20.27 -10.65
N PRO A 28 -34.87 20.54 -11.20
CA PRO A 28 -35.76 19.47 -11.64
C PRO A 28 -35.16 18.62 -12.77
N ASP A 29 -34.18 19.17 -13.48
CA ASP A 29 -33.43 18.50 -14.54
C ASP A 29 -32.56 17.32 -14.05
N LEU A 30 -32.29 17.19 -12.75
CA LEU A 30 -31.42 16.12 -12.20
C LEU A 30 -31.90 14.72 -12.55
N LEU A 31 -33.22 14.47 -12.60
CA LEU A 31 -33.77 13.16 -12.94
C LEU A 31 -33.51 12.82 -14.41
N GLU A 32 -33.67 13.78 -15.31
CA GLU A 32 -33.40 13.60 -16.73
C GLU A 32 -31.92 13.32 -16.99
N ARG A 33 -31.02 13.97 -16.24
CA ARG A 33 -29.57 13.80 -16.37
C ARG A 33 -29.07 12.40 -15.99
N LEU A 34 -29.87 11.59 -15.29
CA LEU A 34 -29.55 10.16 -15.08
C LEU A 34 -29.50 9.35 -16.39
N ASN A 35 -29.98 9.91 -17.50
CA ASN A 35 -29.82 9.33 -18.84
C ASN A 35 -28.44 9.60 -19.46
N TYR A 36 -27.65 10.56 -18.94
CA TYR A 36 -26.37 10.92 -19.56
C TYR A 36 -25.37 9.77 -19.65
N PRO A 37 -25.20 8.90 -18.63
CA PRO A 37 -24.32 7.74 -18.76
C PRO A 37 -24.70 6.79 -19.91
N LEU A 38 -25.97 6.78 -20.35
CA LEU A 38 -26.45 5.97 -21.47
C LEU A 38 -26.06 6.54 -22.85
N MET A 39 -25.46 7.74 -22.90
CA MET A 39 -24.94 8.29 -24.15
C MET A 39 -23.75 7.52 -24.71
N ASP A 40 -23.05 6.76 -23.87
CA ASP A 40 -22.06 5.79 -24.30
C ASP A 40 -22.77 4.47 -24.67
N THR A 41 -23.07 4.32 -25.95
CA THR A 41 -23.73 3.12 -26.50
C THR A 41 -22.77 1.95 -26.69
N GLN A 42 -21.46 2.21 -26.59
CA GLN A 42 -20.38 1.22 -26.62
C GLN A 42 -19.88 0.86 -25.21
N ARG A 43 -20.63 1.24 -24.17
CA ARG A 43 -20.30 0.90 -22.79
C ARG A 43 -20.13 -0.61 -22.62
N PRO A 44 -18.98 -1.10 -22.12
CA PRO A 44 -18.78 -2.52 -21.85
C PRO A 44 -19.74 -3.04 -20.76
N ASP A 45 -20.14 -4.31 -20.86
CA ASP A 45 -21.01 -4.98 -19.86
C ASP A 45 -20.36 -5.05 -18.46
N SER A 46 -19.04 -4.90 -18.37
CA SER A 46 -18.27 -4.84 -17.13
C SER A 46 -18.23 -3.45 -16.48
N VAL A 47 -19.08 -2.52 -16.92
CA VAL A 47 -19.22 -1.17 -16.36
C VAL A 47 -20.67 -0.93 -15.95
N HIS A 48 -20.89 -0.69 -14.66
CA HIS A 48 -22.22 -0.42 -14.09
C HIS A 48 -22.23 0.85 -13.22
N PHE A 49 -23.41 1.22 -12.74
CA PHE A 49 -23.65 2.49 -12.06
C PHE A 49 -24.42 2.28 -10.78
N THR A 50 -24.02 3.03 -9.76
CA THR A 50 -24.75 3.17 -8.51
C THR A 50 -25.09 4.62 -8.28
N ILE A 51 -26.38 4.92 -8.15
CA ILE A 51 -26.86 6.21 -7.69
C ILE A 51 -26.85 6.20 -6.16
N ALA A 52 -25.94 6.97 -5.56
CA ALA A 52 -25.80 7.11 -4.12
C ALA A 52 -26.55 8.37 -3.65
N ASP A 53 -27.81 8.19 -3.28
CA ASP A 53 -28.72 9.24 -2.88
C ASP A 53 -28.59 9.56 -1.38
N ASP A 54 -28.10 10.76 -1.08
CA ASP A 54 -27.88 11.27 0.26
C ASP A 54 -29.16 11.79 0.93
N GLY A 55 -30.27 11.06 0.82
CA GLY A 55 -31.52 11.35 1.53
C GLY A 55 -32.51 12.24 0.78
N SER A 56 -32.72 12.02 -0.52
CA SER A 56 -33.82 12.69 -1.24
C SER A 56 -35.19 12.38 -0.63
N PRO A 57 -36.17 13.30 -0.70
CA PRO A 57 -37.50 13.08 -0.11
C PRO A 57 -38.15 11.78 -0.58
N THR A 58 -38.96 11.16 0.28
CA THR A 58 -39.55 9.82 0.04
C THR A 58 -40.27 9.66 -1.32
N HIS A 59 -40.90 10.70 -1.84
CA HIS A 59 -41.58 10.62 -3.14
C HIS A 59 -40.56 10.60 -4.30
N ILE A 60 -39.46 11.34 -4.20
CA ILE A 60 -38.36 11.35 -5.17
C ILE A 60 -37.55 10.07 -5.07
N SER A 61 -37.28 9.54 -3.87
CA SER A 61 -36.52 8.30 -3.73
C SER A 61 -37.21 7.10 -4.40
N LYS A 62 -38.54 7.04 -4.35
CA LYS A 62 -39.35 6.05 -5.10
C LYS A 62 -39.25 6.22 -6.61
N GLU A 63 -39.13 7.46 -7.10
CA GLU A 63 -38.96 7.74 -8.52
C GLU A 63 -37.55 7.37 -8.99
N LEU A 64 -36.52 7.75 -8.23
CA LEU A 64 -35.13 7.34 -8.45
C LEU A 64 -34.98 5.82 -8.49
N GLU A 65 -35.61 5.09 -7.56
CA GLU A 65 -35.58 3.62 -7.54
C GLU A 65 -36.16 3.02 -8.84
N LYS A 66 -37.24 3.62 -9.38
CA LYS A 66 -37.82 3.19 -10.66
C LYS A 66 -36.90 3.48 -11.84
N ILE A 67 -36.33 4.69 -11.91
CA ILE A 67 -35.40 5.09 -12.97
C ILE A 67 -34.18 4.16 -12.96
N CYS A 68 -33.60 3.93 -11.78
CA CYS A 68 -32.46 3.03 -11.62
C CYS A 68 -32.80 1.61 -12.07
N LYS A 69 -33.98 1.09 -11.71
CA LYS A 69 -34.44 -0.22 -12.18
C LYS A 69 -34.56 -0.29 -13.70
N ILE A 70 -35.09 0.74 -14.35
CA ILE A 70 -35.23 0.80 -15.82
C ILE A 70 -33.86 0.80 -16.50
N HIS A 71 -32.89 1.53 -15.94
CA HIS A 71 -31.54 1.65 -16.51
C HIS A 71 -30.58 0.55 -16.05
N GLY A 72 -31.00 -0.34 -15.16
CA GLY A 72 -30.15 -1.38 -14.57
C GLY A 72 -29.09 -0.83 -13.61
N TYR A 73 -29.28 0.37 -13.04
CA TYR A 73 -28.39 0.96 -12.05
C TYR A 73 -28.74 0.47 -10.66
N ASN A 74 -27.76 0.26 -9.79
CA ASN A 74 -28.04 0.15 -8.37
C ASN A 74 -28.56 1.47 -7.81
N TYR A 75 -29.47 1.39 -6.85
CA TYR A 75 -29.97 2.55 -6.12
C TYR A 75 -29.68 2.41 -4.63
N LEU A 76 -28.94 3.35 -4.07
CA LEU A 76 -28.62 3.40 -2.65
C LEU A 76 -29.24 4.67 -2.07
N HIS A 77 -30.17 4.52 -1.13
CA HIS A 77 -30.81 5.61 -0.42
C HIS A 77 -30.33 5.69 1.04
N ILE A 78 -29.76 6.83 1.44
CA ILE A 78 -29.25 7.09 2.79
C ILE A 78 -30.32 7.80 3.61
N GLU A 79 -30.54 7.37 4.84
CA GLU A 79 -31.50 8.00 5.76
C GLU A 79 -30.92 9.30 6.34
N SER A 80 -30.87 10.35 5.52
CA SER A 80 -30.29 11.66 5.84
C SER A 80 -31.12 12.84 5.30
N GLU A 81 -32.42 12.65 5.11
CA GLU A 81 -33.32 13.70 4.56
C GLU A 81 -33.25 15.01 5.34
N PHE A 82 -33.22 14.94 6.67
CA PHE A 82 -33.21 16.11 7.55
C PHE A 82 -31.80 16.59 7.93
N GLU A 83 -30.75 16.04 7.31
CA GLU A 83 -29.37 16.41 7.56
C GLU A 83 -28.81 17.30 6.45
N PRO A 84 -27.76 18.10 6.73
CA PRO A 84 -26.99 18.73 5.68
C PRO A 84 -26.49 17.70 4.67
N VAL A 85 -26.58 18.08 3.40
CA VAL A 85 -26.05 17.31 2.28
C VAL A 85 -24.57 17.04 2.50
N CYS A 86 -24.12 15.81 2.26
CA CYS A 86 -22.73 15.40 2.37
C CYS A 86 -22.39 14.44 1.22
N MET A 87 -21.74 14.98 0.19
CA MET A 87 -21.33 14.18 -0.98
C MET A 87 -20.26 13.14 -0.60
N SER A 88 -19.41 13.41 0.41
CA SER A 88 -18.48 12.42 0.96
C SER A 88 -19.22 11.19 1.49
N ARG A 89 -20.28 11.39 2.28
CA ARG A 89 -21.10 10.30 2.85
C ARG A 89 -21.75 9.48 1.74
N ALA A 90 -22.34 10.13 0.74
CA ALA A 90 -22.92 9.47 -0.42
C ALA A 90 -21.91 8.54 -1.11
N ARG A 91 -20.74 9.09 -1.46
CA ARG A 91 -19.66 8.36 -2.13
C ARG A 91 -19.12 7.22 -1.27
N ASN A 92 -18.81 7.48 0.00
CA ASN A 92 -18.27 6.49 0.94
C ASN A 92 -19.21 5.30 1.13
N ILE A 93 -20.51 5.57 1.36
CA ILE A 93 -21.51 4.51 1.56
C ILE A 93 -21.75 3.75 0.25
N GLY A 94 -21.83 4.45 -0.88
CA GLY A 94 -21.90 3.84 -2.22
C GLY A 94 -20.78 2.83 -2.46
N VAL A 95 -19.52 3.24 -2.26
CA VAL A 95 -18.36 2.37 -2.41
C VAL A 95 -18.36 1.23 -1.38
N SER A 96 -18.71 1.50 -0.13
CA SER A 96 -18.72 0.50 0.94
C SER A 96 -19.75 -0.61 0.66
N ALA A 97 -20.90 -0.27 0.08
CA ALA A 97 -22.01 -1.18 -0.14
C ALA A 97 -21.89 -2.01 -1.43
N VAL A 98 -21.22 -1.50 -2.47
CA VAL A 98 -21.21 -2.14 -3.79
C VAL A 98 -19.89 -2.88 -4.04
N PRO A 99 -19.93 -4.20 -4.30
CA PRO A 99 -18.74 -4.97 -4.64
C PRO A 99 -18.29 -4.67 -6.07
N ALA A 100 -17.06 -4.18 -6.22
CA ALA A 100 -16.39 -3.99 -7.50
C ALA A 100 -14.87 -4.04 -7.33
N GLN A 101 -14.13 -4.28 -8.40
CA GLN A 101 -12.66 -4.21 -8.38
C GLN A 101 -12.19 -2.75 -8.39
N PHE A 102 -12.73 -1.96 -9.31
CA PHE A 102 -12.47 -0.54 -9.47
C PHE A 102 -13.74 0.26 -9.28
N ILE A 103 -13.57 1.49 -8.81
CA ILE A 103 -14.64 2.47 -8.70
C ILE A 103 -14.29 3.71 -9.51
N MET A 104 -15.30 4.35 -10.08
CA MET A 104 -15.20 5.67 -10.71
C MET A 104 -16.14 6.64 -10.00
N PHE A 105 -15.73 7.89 -9.80
CA PHE A 105 -16.64 8.95 -9.39
C PHE A 105 -17.04 9.80 -10.59
N GLN A 106 -18.34 10.04 -10.75
CA GLN A 106 -18.90 10.85 -11.83
C GLN A 106 -20.09 11.67 -11.30
N ASP A 107 -20.10 12.98 -11.55
CA ASP A 107 -21.26 13.81 -11.24
C ASP A 107 -22.37 13.58 -12.28
N VAL A 108 -23.63 13.73 -11.86
CA VAL A 108 -24.80 13.52 -12.74
C VAL A 108 -24.85 14.47 -13.94
N ASP A 109 -24.16 15.62 -13.86
CA ASP A 109 -24.09 16.63 -14.91
C ASP A 109 -23.11 16.29 -16.05
N LEU A 110 -22.42 15.14 -15.98
CA LEU A 110 -21.37 14.76 -16.92
C LEU A 110 -21.90 13.83 -18.03
N MET A 111 -21.64 14.22 -19.26
CA MET A 111 -21.97 13.51 -20.50
C MET A 111 -20.72 12.82 -21.06
N PRO A 112 -20.73 11.48 -21.20
CA PRO A 112 -19.69 10.76 -21.93
C PRO A 112 -19.83 10.94 -23.45
N TYR A 113 -18.74 10.68 -24.16
CA TYR A 113 -18.79 10.35 -25.58
C TYR A 113 -18.93 8.84 -25.77
N ASP A 114 -19.32 8.43 -26.97
CA ASP A 114 -19.47 7.01 -27.32
C ASP A 114 -18.11 6.28 -27.32
N GLY A 115 -17.94 5.30 -26.44
CA GLY A 115 -16.69 4.58 -26.17
C GLY A 115 -15.88 5.08 -24.95
N PHE A 116 -16.36 6.08 -24.20
CA PHE A 116 -15.63 6.64 -23.06
C PHE A 116 -15.31 5.58 -21.99
N TYR A 117 -16.29 4.76 -21.57
CA TYR A 117 -16.05 3.77 -20.51
C TYR A 117 -15.14 2.62 -20.97
N HIS A 118 -15.11 2.32 -22.27
CA HIS A 118 -14.13 1.41 -22.85
C HIS A 118 -12.70 1.98 -22.70
N ASP A 119 -12.51 3.27 -23.01
CA ASP A 119 -11.23 3.96 -22.81
C ASP A 119 -10.81 3.99 -21.34
N VAL A 120 -11.76 4.12 -20.39
CA VAL A 120 -11.48 4.03 -18.95
C VAL A 120 -10.87 2.66 -18.59
N LEU A 121 -11.48 1.55 -19.05
CA LEU A 121 -10.96 0.20 -18.80
C LEU A 121 -9.57 0.00 -19.42
N ASN A 122 -9.34 0.53 -20.62
CA ASN A 122 -8.03 0.50 -21.27
C ASN A 122 -6.98 1.24 -20.42
N GLU A 123 -7.31 2.42 -19.87
CA GLU A 123 -6.39 3.19 -19.04
C GLU A 123 -6.08 2.53 -17.69
N ILE A 124 -7.01 1.76 -17.12
CA ILE A 124 -6.73 0.94 -15.92
C ILE A 124 -5.58 -0.04 -16.21
N GLN A 125 -5.60 -0.68 -17.38
CA GLN A 125 -4.54 -1.60 -17.80
C GLN A 125 -3.25 -0.87 -18.19
N ILE A 126 -3.34 0.16 -19.04
CA ILE A 126 -2.19 0.91 -19.57
C ILE A 126 -1.40 1.59 -18.45
N GLN A 127 -2.09 2.15 -17.45
CA GLN A 127 -1.44 2.81 -16.31
C GLN A 127 -1.18 1.87 -15.12
N ASN A 128 -1.35 0.56 -15.31
CA ASN A 128 -0.99 -0.50 -14.38
C ASN A 128 -1.71 -0.45 -13.02
N LEU A 129 -3.00 -0.09 -13.00
CA LEU A 129 -3.82 -0.11 -11.80
C LEU A 129 -4.19 -1.54 -11.37
N ASN A 130 -4.12 -2.52 -12.29
CA ASN A 130 -4.34 -3.94 -11.98
C ASN A 130 -3.31 -4.48 -11.00
N ASP A 131 -2.03 -4.15 -11.20
CA ASP A 131 -0.96 -4.68 -10.38
C ASP A 131 -0.50 -3.71 -9.29
N ASN A 132 -0.81 -2.42 -9.39
CA ASN A 132 -0.45 -1.41 -8.39
C ASN A 132 -1.67 -0.62 -7.88
N ALA A 133 -2.18 -1.02 -6.72
CA ALA A 133 -3.36 -0.41 -6.10
C ALA A 133 -3.15 1.04 -5.64
N SER A 134 -1.90 1.52 -5.55
CA SER A 134 -1.60 2.91 -5.15
C SER A 134 -1.79 3.95 -6.28
N LEU A 135 -1.93 3.48 -7.52
CA LEU A 135 -2.17 4.32 -8.68
C LEU A 135 -3.66 4.59 -8.86
N PHE A 136 -3.98 5.70 -9.51
CA PHE A 136 -5.35 6.11 -9.80
C PHE A 136 -5.40 6.95 -11.08
N LEU A 137 -6.56 6.98 -11.73
CA LEU A 137 -6.79 7.79 -12.92
C LEU A 137 -7.55 9.06 -12.55
N MET A 138 -7.36 10.11 -13.34
CA MET A 138 -8.15 11.33 -13.30
C MET A 138 -8.50 11.73 -14.73
N PHE A 139 -9.69 12.26 -14.95
CA PHE A 139 -10.17 12.64 -16.28
C PHE A 139 -10.51 14.12 -16.35
N GLY A 140 -10.05 14.78 -17.40
CA GLY A 140 -10.39 16.18 -17.62
C GLY A 140 -11.84 16.36 -18.07
N VAL A 141 -12.38 17.53 -17.73
CA VAL A 141 -13.78 17.90 -18.01
C VAL A 141 -13.81 19.20 -18.81
N ILE A 142 -14.60 19.22 -19.88
CA ILE A 142 -14.86 20.40 -20.71
C ILE A 142 -16.28 20.90 -20.40
N TYR A 143 -16.40 22.14 -19.94
CA TYR A 143 -17.67 22.74 -19.53
C TYR A 143 -18.30 23.48 -20.71
N LEU A 144 -19.50 23.06 -21.09
CA LEU A 144 -20.23 23.61 -22.23
C LEU A 144 -21.09 24.81 -21.80
N THR A 145 -21.30 25.74 -22.73
CA THR A 145 -22.33 26.78 -22.59
C THR A 145 -23.73 26.18 -22.73
N GLN A 146 -24.77 26.94 -22.36
CA GLN A 146 -26.16 26.50 -22.54
C GLN A 146 -26.48 26.12 -24.00
N PRO A 147 -26.17 26.95 -25.02
CA PRO A 147 -26.42 26.57 -26.41
C PRO A 147 -25.58 25.35 -26.85
N ALA A 148 -24.35 25.24 -26.38
CA ALA A 148 -23.48 24.11 -26.67
C ALA A 148 -24.00 22.79 -26.10
N THR A 149 -24.65 22.82 -24.93
CA THR A 149 -25.28 21.63 -24.35
C THR A 149 -26.40 21.12 -25.26
N ALA A 150 -27.29 22.00 -25.72
CA ALA A 150 -28.34 21.63 -26.67
C ALA A 150 -27.77 21.12 -28.01
N LEU A 151 -26.69 21.75 -28.50
CA LEU A 151 -25.98 21.28 -29.69
C LEU A 151 -25.37 19.89 -29.47
N TYR A 152 -24.81 19.61 -28.28
CA TYR A 152 -24.21 18.31 -27.97
C TYR A 152 -25.21 17.17 -28.12
N HIS A 153 -26.43 17.35 -27.58
CA HIS A 153 -27.51 16.35 -27.68
C HIS A 153 -27.90 16.04 -29.13
N THR A 154 -27.94 17.05 -29.99
CA THR A 154 -28.34 16.92 -31.40
C THR A 154 -27.20 16.53 -32.33
N THR A 155 -25.95 16.67 -31.89
CA THR A 155 -24.76 16.26 -32.66
C THR A 155 -24.69 14.73 -32.76
N PRO A 156 -24.42 14.14 -33.94
CA PRO A 156 -24.21 12.70 -34.08
C PRO A 156 -23.11 12.16 -33.16
N ALA A 157 -23.34 11.01 -32.52
CA ALA A 157 -22.46 10.46 -31.49
C ALA A 157 -20.98 10.39 -31.90
N HIS A 158 -20.70 9.91 -33.11
CA HIS A 158 -19.34 9.78 -33.65
C HIS A 158 -18.59 11.12 -33.87
N LEU A 159 -19.29 12.26 -33.89
CA LEU A 159 -18.69 13.60 -34.05
C LEU A 159 -18.53 14.36 -32.73
N ARG A 160 -19.32 14.04 -31.70
CA ARG A 160 -19.40 14.80 -30.43
C ARG A 160 -18.03 15.06 -29.83
N LYS A 161 -17.26 14.01 -29.56
CA LYS A 161 -15.92 14.12 -28.94
C LYS A 161 -15.03 15.13 -29.67
N ASN A 162 -14.82 14.91 -30.97
CA ASN A 162 -13.87 15.70 -31.75
C ASN A 162 -14.36 17.13 -31.99
N LEU A 163 -15.66 17.33 -32.21
CA LEU A 163 -16.23 18.67 -32.42
C LEU A 163 -16.05 19.56 -31.20
N PHE A 164 -16.40 19.08 -30.02
CA PHE A 164 -16.33 19.90 -28.80
C PHE A 164 -14.90 20.06 -28.28
N ILE A 165 -14.01 19.08 -28.53
CA ILE A 165 -12.56 19.28 -28.35
C ILE A 165 -12.05 20.36 -29.32
N GLN A 166 -12.47 20.35 -30.59
CA GLN A 166 -12.06 21.39 -31.54
C GLN A 166 -12.53 22.78 -31.11
N HIS A 167 -13.75 22.92 -30.59
CA HIS A 167 -14.23 24.18 -30.01
C HIS A 167 -13.36 24.66 -28.85
N LEU A 168 -12.92 23.75 -27.98
CA LEU A 168 -11.97 24.07 -26.92
C LEU A 168 -10.62 24.53 -27.49
N LEU A 169 -10.05 23.80 -28.45
CA LEU A 169 -8.74 24.11 -29.04
C LEU A 169 -8.74 25.46 -29.78
N ASN A 170 -9.87 25.84 -30.35
CA ASN A 170 -10.07 27.15 -30.99
C ASN A 170 -10.41 28.27 -29.99
N GLU A 171 -10.40 27.98 -28.69
CA GLU A 171 -10.80 28.90 -27.61
C GLU A 171 -12.19 29.54 -27.86
N ASN A 172 -13.14 28.76 -28.39
CA ASN A 172 -14.44 29.27 -28.76
C ASN A 172 -15.37 29.40 -27.54
N THR A 173 -15.39 30.58 -26.95
CA THR A 173 -16.16 30.91 -25.74
C THR A 173 -17.68 30.88 -25.92
N ASN A 174 -18.17 30.88 -27.17
CA ASN A 174 -19.60 30.68 -27.43
C ASN A 174 -20.05 29.25 -27.13
N TYR A 175 -19.12 28.28 -27.20
CA TYR A 175 -19.42 26.88 -26.95
C TYR A 175 -18.82 26.35 -25.63
N ILE A 176 -17.66 26.85 -25.23
CA ILE A 176 -16.91 26.34 -24.08
C ILE A 176 -16.78 27.43 -23.01
N GLU A 177 -17.29 27.17 -21.82
CA GLU A 177 -17.12 28.07 -20.66
C GLU A 177 -15.70 27.99 -20.10
N LYS A 178 -15.22 26.75 -19.90
CA LYS A 178 -13.91 26.44 -19.32
C LYS A 178 -13.58 24.96 -19.50
N PHE A 179 -12.37 24.57 -19.09
CA PHE A 179 -12.01 23.18 -18.87
C PHE A 179 -11.23 23.05 -17.56
N SER A 180 -11.19 21.84 -17.00
CA SER A 180 -10.31 21.50 -15.88
C SER A 180 -9.73 20.11 -16.06
N THR A 181 -8.43 19.97 -15.75
CA THR A 181 -7.75 18.67 -15.62
C THR A 181 -7.43 18.32 -14.16
N GLY A 182 -7.85 19.16 -13.21
CA GLY A 182 -7.98 18.80 -11.81
C GLY A 182 -9.46 18.67 -11.48
N THR A 183 -9.97 17.44 -11.39
CA THR A 183 -11.41 17.15 -11.26
C THR A 183 -11.68 16.12 -10.18
N SER A 184 -12.96 15.90 -9.88
CA SER A 184 -13.49 14.81 -9.06
C SER A 184 -13.58 13.49 -9.82
N VAL A 185 -13.49 13.55 -11.16
CA VAL A 185 -13.65 12.38 -12.05
C VAL A 185 -12.41 11.52 -11.98
N THR A 186 -12.48 10.48 -11.16
CA THR A 186 -11.31 9.68 -10.77
C THR A 186 -11.66 8.21 -10.69
N VAL A 187 -10.67 7.35 -10.95
CA VAL A 187 -10.80 5.89 -10.84
C VAL A 187 -9.78 5.34 -9.87
N PHE A 188 -10.24 4.53 -8.92
CA PHE A 188 -9.41 3.89 -7.89
C PHE A 188 -9.66 2.40 -7.82
N ASN A 189 -8.65 1.63 -7.40
CA ASN A 189 -8.92 0.33 -6.81
C ASN A 189 -9.81 0.51 -5.57
N ARG A 190 -10.91 -0.25 -5.49
CA ARG A 190 -11.92 -0.10 -4.42
C ARG A 190 -11.32 -0.28 -3.03
N ASN A 191 -10.52 -1.33 -2.84
CA ASN A 191 -9.89 -1.60 -1.54
C ASN A 191 -8.88 -0.52 -1.17
N TYR A 192 -8.15 0.05 -2.14
CA TYR A 192 -7.29 1.21 -1.87
C TYR A 192 -8.11 2.39 -1.35
N TYR A 193 -9.20 2.77 -2.02
CA TYR A 193 -10.09 3.84 -1.57
C TYR A 193 -10.57 3.62 -0.12
N LEU A 194 -11.11 2.43 0.15
CA LEU A 194 -11.61 2.06 1.49
C LEU A 194 -10.51 2.08 2.55
N SER A 195 -9.31 1.57 2.24
CA SER A 195 -8.17 1.55 3.18
C SER A 195 -7.68 2.95 3.58
N ARG A 196 -7.91 3.94 2.72
CA ARG A 196 -7.55 5.34 2.91
C ARG A 196 -8.67 6.15 3.58
N GLY A 197 -9.77 5.50 3.93
CA GLY A 197 -10.91 6.12 4.61
C GLY A 197 -11.83 6.93 3.70
N GLY A 198 -11.70 6.77 2.38
CA GLY A 198 -12.52 7.48 1.39
C GLY A 198 -12.44 9.01 1.49
N TYR A 199 -13.51 9.67 1.05
CA TYR A 199 -13.66 11.11 1.18
C TYR A 199 -14.01 11.47 2.62
N ASP A 200 -13.37 12.50 3.15
CA ASP A 200 -13.58 12.88 4.54
C ASP A 200 -14.99 13.50 4.74
N GLU A 201 -15.77 12.92 5.66
CA GLU A 201 -17.16 13.34 5.92
C GLU A 201 -17.25 14.63 6.75
N ASP A 202 -16.12 15.16 7.25
CA ASP A 202 -16.08 16.50 7.86
C ASP A 202 -16.35 17.62 6.83
N PHE A 203 -16.20 17.34 5.54
CA PHE A 203 -16.59 18.25 4.47
C PHE A 203 -18.09 18.17 4.24
N ILE A 204 -18.79 19.21 4.68
CA ILE A 204 -20.25 19.33 4.59
C ILE A 204 -20.62 20.17 3.35
N GLU A 205 -21.75 19.82 2.74
CA GLU A 205 -22.26 20.34 1.45
C GLU A 205 -21.28 20.05 0.29
N TRP A 206 -20.79 21.10 -0.37
CA TRP A 206 -20.06 20.99 -1.63
C TRP A 206 -18.66 21.59 -1.56
N GLY A 207 -17.66 20.80 -1.97
CA GLY A 207 -16.33 21.26 -2.36
C GLY A 207 -15.22 20.93 -1.38
N TYR A 208 -14.03 20.72 -1.94
CA TYR A 208 -12.75 20.38 -1.30
C TYR A 208 -12.63 18.96 -0.76
N GLU A 209 -13.72 18.19 -0.64
CA GLU A 209 -13.66 16.80 -0.20
C GLU A 209 -12.90 15.91 -1.19
N ASP A 210 -13.17 16.11 -2.48
CA ASP A 210 -12.53 15.40 -3.58
C ASP A 210 -11.04 15.79 -3.68
N ILE A 211 -10.78 17.08 -3.59
CA ILE A 211 -9.43 17.67 -3.61
C ILE A 211 -8.59 17.13 -2.44
N GLU A 212 -9.15 17.00 -1.24
CA GLU A 212 -8.47 16.48 -0.05
C GLU A 212 -7.98 15.05 -0.28
N PHE A 213 -8.90 14.14 -0.62
CA PHE A 213 -8.59 12.73 -0.79
C PHE A 213 -7.62 12.52 -1.96
N ASN A 214 -7.87 13.15 -3.10
CA ASN A 214 -7.01 13.05 -4.26
C ASN A 214 -5.60 13.58 -3.93
N THR A 215 -5.48 14.67 -3.16
CA THR A 215 -4.17 15.18 -2.71
C THR A 215 -3.44 14.19 -1.81
N ARG A 216 -4.14 13.45 -0.94
CA ARG A 216 -3.54 12.34 -0.17
C ARG A 216 -3.02 11.23 -1.09
N CYS A 217 -3.80 10.81 -2.08
CA CYS A 217 -3.40 9.79 -3.05
C CYS A 217 -2.22 10.23 -3.93
N ILE A 218 -2.19 11.49 -4.37
CA ILE A 218 -1.08 12.10 -5.11
C ILE A 218 0.22 12.01 -4.30
N ARG A 219 0.17 12.39 -3.03
CA ARG A 219 1.34 12.34 -2.14
C ARG A 219 1.79 10.91 -1.83
N ALA A 220 0.85 9.98 -1.71
CA ALA A 220 1.15 8.57 -1.43
C ALA A 220 1.78 7.85 -2.63
N SER A 221 1.29 8.10 -3.85
CA SER A 221 1.77 7.44 -5.08
C SER A 221 3.18 7.84 -5.48
N ARG A 222 3.61 9.08 -5.16
CA ARG A 222 4.90 9.66 -5.58
C ARG A 222 5.11 9.59 -7.10
N TYR A 223 4.02 9.60 -7.87
CA TYR A 223 4.08 9.37 -9.32
C TYR A 223 4.83 10.46 -10.07
N PHE A 224 4.66 11.70 -9.63
CA PHE A 224 5.37 12.88 -10.10
C PHE A 224 6.29 13.44 -9.00
N PRO A 225 7.38 14.15 -9.36
CA PRO A 225 8.23 14.84 -8.39
C PRO A 225 7.42 15.89 -7.61
N LEU A 226 7.67 16.05 -6.31
CA LEU A 226 6.92 17.03 -5.51
C LEU A 226 7.24 18.46 -5.98
N PRO A 227 6.25 19.35 -6.18
CA PRO A 227 6.48 20.74 -6.55
C PRO A 227 7.00 21.57 -5.38
N GLU A 228 7.62 22.70 -5.69
CA GLU A 228 8.05 23.67 -4.68
C GLU A 228 6.85 24.24 -3.92
N ASN A 229 7.05 24.61 -2.65
CA ASN A 229 6.03 25.26 -1.80
C ASN A 229 4.67 24.53 -1.85
N PHE A 230 4.67 23.21 -1.71
CA PHE A 230 3.52 22.33 -1.95
C PHE A 230 2.18 22.82 -1.35
N LEU A 231 2.19 23.39 -0.13
CA LEU A 231 0.98 23.84 0.54
C LEU A 231 0.36 25.12 -0.06
N THR A 232 1.00 25.75 -1.04
CA THR A 232 0.50 26.99 -1.65
C THR A 232 -0.65 26.75 -2.63
N ASP A 233 -1.68 27.60 -2.56
CA ASP A 233 -2.79 27.67 -3.51
C ASP A 233 -2.62 28.91 -4.40
N ASN A 234 -1.86 28.75 -5.49
CA ASN A 234 -1.38 29.91 -6.27
C ASN A 234 -2.39 30.42 -7.30
N GLN A 235 -3.10 29.53 -8.02
CA GLN A 235 -3.93 29.88 -9.19
C GLN A 235 -5.04 28.84 -9.43
N SER A 236 -5.95 29.10 -10.38
CA SER A 236 -6.92 28.09 -10.85
C SER A 236 -6.23 27.02 -11.72
N PHE A 237 -6.80 25.80 -11.81
CA PHE A 237 -6.21 24.71 -12.60
C PHE A 237 -5.91 25.08 -14.07
N ARG A 238 -6.69 25.98 -14.67
CA ARG A 238 -6.49 26.50 -16.03
C ARG A 238 -5.20 27.34 -16.14
N HIS A 239 -4.94 28.22 -15.18
CA HIS A 239 -3.91 29.26 -15.29
C HIS A 239 -2.54 28.90 -14.69
N ILE A 240 -2.43 27.79 -13.95
CA ILE A 240 -1.15 27.38 -13.34
C ILE A 240 -0.07 27.15 -14.40
N ASN A 241 0.92 28.03 -14.42
CA ASN A 241 2.05 28.02 -15.36
C ASN A 241 3.40 27.81 -14.65
N ARG A 242 3.39 27.54 -13.34
CA ARG A 242 4.58 27.19 -12.55
C ARG A 242 4.37 25.86 -11.84
N TYR A 243 5.43 25.05 -11.74
CA TYR A 243 5.42 23.81 -10.99
C TYR A 243 5.58 24.06 -9.47
N GLN A 244 4.61 24.77 -8.92
CA GLN A 244 4.58 25.23 -7.54
C GLN A 244 3.18 25.05 -6.95
N GLY A 245 3.12 24.57 -5.70
CA GLY A 245 1.86 24.32 -5.00
C GLY A 245 1.13 23.05 -5.46
N TRP A 246 0.22 22.56 -4.63
CA TRP A 246 -0.41 21.25 -4.79
C TRP A 246 -1.21 21.11 -6.08
N LYS A 247 -1.82 22.18 -6.58
CA LYS A 247 -2.59 22.14 -7.84
C LYS A 247 -1.75 21.82 -9.07
N SER A 248 -0.45 22.19 -9.06
CA SER A 248 0.45 21.99 -10.20
C SER A 248 0.75 20.50 -10.47
N ILE A 249 0.92 19.71 -9.40
CA ILE A 249 1.05 18.26 -9.48
C ILE A 249 -0.31 17.58 -9.64
N TYR A 250 -1.36 18.09 -8.98
CA TYR A 250 -2.71 17.53 -9.05
C TYR A 250 -3.22 17.42 -10.49
N ARG A 251 -3.12 18.51 -11.26
CA ARG A 251 -3.61 18.53 -12.63
C ARG A 251 -2.84 17.61 -13.59
N LEU A 252 -1.62 17.21 -13.26
CA LEU A 252 -0.83 16.30 -14.13
C LEU A 252 -1.51 14.94 -14.28
N PHE A 253 -2.25 14.48 -13.27
CA PHE A 253 -3.00 13.23 -13.35
C PHE A 253 -4.10 13.29 -14.41
N GLY A 254 -4.87 14.39 -14.45
CA GLY A 254 -5.88 14.58 -15.50
C GLY A 254 -5.27 15.00 -16.84
N ASP A 255 -4.10 15.62 -16.88
CA ASP A 255 -3.42 15.96 -18.13
C ASP A 255 -3.05 14.72 -18.95
N ILE A 256 -2.73 13.59 -18.31
CA ILE A 256 -2.41 12.33 -19.01
C ILE A 256 -3.57 11.89 -19.91
N THR A 257 -4.77 11.76 -19.34
CA THR A 257 -5.96 11.31 -20.07
C THR A 257 -6.47 12.39 -21.02
N PHE A 258 -6.38 13.66 -20.62
CA PHE A 258 -6.76 14.80 -21.45
C PHE A 258 -5.93 14.90 -22.73
N GLN A 259 -4.62 14.69 -22.67
CA GLN A 259 -3.75 14.66 -23.86
C GLN A 259 -4.05 13.49 -24.81
N LYS A 260 -4.63 12.40 -24.30
CA LYS A 260 -5.16 11.29 -25.09
C LYS A 260 -6.58 11.56 -25.64
N GLY A 261 -7.15 12.73 -25.36
CA GLY A 261 -8.52 13.08 -25.71
C GLY A 261 -9.59 12.34 -24.90
N ILE A 262 -9.24 11.70 -23.79
CA ILE A 262 -10.19 10.98 -22.93
C ILE A 262 -10.75 11.98 -21.91
N VAL A 263 -11.93 12.52 -22.22
CA VAL A 263 -12.56 13.62 -21.48
C VAL A 263 -14.06 13.39 -21.29
N LEU A 264 -14.65 14.06 -20.31
CA LEU A 264 -16.09 14.20 -20.15
C LEU A 264 -16.54 15.62 -20.47
N PHE A 265 -17.80 15.77 -20.89
CA PHE A 265 -18.42 17.07 -21.13
C PHE A 265 -19.41 17.39 -20.02
N HIS A 266 -19.28 18.56 -19.41
CA HIS A 266 -20.22 19.00 -18.38
C HIS A 266 -21.35 19.79 -19.02
N ALA A 267 -22.57 19.27 -18.91
CA ALA A 267 -23.77 19.94 -19.39
C ALA A 267 -24.01 21.21 -18.58
N TRP A 268 -24.35 22.29 -19.26
CA TRP A 268 -24.61 23.57 -18.62
C TRP A 268 -25.78 23.47 -17.63
N HIS A 269 -25.68 24.14 -16.50
CA HIS A 269 -26.79 24.40 -15.59
C HIS A 269 -26.58 25.73 -14.87
N ALA A 270 -27.66 26.31 -14.35
CA ALA A 270 -27.56 27.51 -13.53
C ALA A 270 -26.79 27.22 -12.22
N ILE A 271 -25.90 28.14 -11.83
CA ILE A 271 -25.15 28.05 -10.58
C ILE A 271 -25.95 28.78 -9.49
N ASP A 272 -26.17 28.10 -8.37
CA ASP A 272 -26.79 28.71 -7.21
C ASP A 272 -25.76 29.56 -6.45
N ASN A 273 -25.82 30.88 -6.61
CA ASN A 273 -24.87 31.84 -6.03
C ASN A 273 -25.25 32.32 -4.62
N HIS A 274 -26.04 31.57 -3.85
CA HIS A 274 -26.41 31.99 -2.49
C HIS A 274 -25.21 32.16 -1.55
N SER A 275 -25.29 33.17 -0.67
CA SER A 275 -24.24 33.54 0.29
C SER A 275 -23.83 32.41 1.26
N GLY A 276 -24.77 31.50 1.58
CA GLY A 276 -24.52 30.32 2.41
C GLY A 276 -23.51 29.34 1.79
N TYR A 277 -23.64 29.06 0.49
CA TYR A 277 -22.73 28.20 -0.27
C TYR A 277 -21.30 28.75 -0.26
N MET A 278 -21.14 30.06 -0.48
CA MET A 278 -19.83 30.73 -0.47
C MET A 278 -19.17 30.70 0.92
N LYS A 279 -19.97 30.85 1.98
CA LYS A 279 -19.48 30.72 3.36
C LYS A 279 -18.98 29.30 3.64
N ARG A 280 -19.75 28.28 3.24
CA ARG A 280 -19.36 26.87 3.42
C ARG A 280 -18.09 26.52 2.66
N LYS A 281 -17.99 26.93 1.41
CA LYS A 281 -16.79 26.73 0.58
C LYS A 281 -15.52 27.29 1.24
N THR A 282 -15.63 28.43 1.93
CA THR A 282 -14.50 29.05 2.65
C THR A 282 -14.08 28.20 3.86
N ILE A 283 -15.05 27.66 4.62
CA ILE A 283 -14.79 26.74 5.74
C ILE A 283 -14.12 25.46 5.24
N ASN A 284 -14.65 24.85 4.18
CA ASN A 284 -14.09 23.63 3.60
C ASN A 284 -12.66 23.86 3.07
N LYS A 285 -12.36 25.04 2.52
CA LYS A 285 -10.99 25.40 2.12
C LYS A 285 -10.03 25.39 3.32
N GLN A 286 -10.40 26.01 4.44
CA GLN A 286 -9.57 26.02 5.66
C GLN A 286 -9.36 24.61 6.20
N LEU A 287 -10.41 23.80 6.23
CA LEU A 287 -10.35 22.41 6.64
C LEU A 287 -9.39 21.59 5.77
N PHE A 288 -9.45 21.78 4.45
CA PHE A 288 -8.52 21.17 3.50
C PHE A 288 -7.07 21.55 3.80
N GLU A 289 -6.76 22.83 3.96
CA GLU A 289 -5.41 23.32 4.24
C GLU A 289 -4.85 22.71 5.54
N GLU A 290 -5.67 22.63 6.58
CA GLU A 290 -5.32 21.98 7.84
C GLU A 290 -5.06 20.48 7.67
N LYS A 291 -5.96 19.74 7.02
CA LYS A 291 -5.85 18.29 6.84
C LYS A 291 -4.64 17.93 5.98
N VAL A 292 -4.39 18.64 4.88
CA VAL A 292 -3.20 18.42 4.05
C VAL A 292 -1.91 18.68 4.82
N LYS A 293 -1.88 19.70 5.69
CA LYS A 293 -0.72 19.98 6.56
C LYS A 293 -0.49 18.86 7.57
N ARG A 294 -1.55 18.36 8.22
CA ARG A 294 -1.48 17.23 9.17
C ARG A 294 -1.05 15.94 8.49
N PHE A 295 -1.64 15.62 7.34
CA PHE A 295 -1.22 14.48 6.52
C PHE A 295 0.25 14.58 6.11
N SER A 296 0.69 15.76 5.64
CA SER A 296 2.07 15.96 5.18
C SER A 296 3.11 15.82 6.29
N SER A 297 2.76 16.18 7.53
CA SER A 297 3.69 16.18 8.67
C SER A 297 3.61 14.92 9.54
N ARG A 298 2.44 14.29 9.64
CA ARG A 298 2.15 13.20 10.58
C ARG A 298 1.53 11.96 9.92
N GLY A 299 1.14 12.03 8.65
CA GLY A 299 0.42 10.94 7.98
C GLY A 299 -1.02 10.74 8.50
N GLU A 300 -1.61 11.75 9.16
CA GLU A 300 -2.99 11.71 9.66
C GLU A 300 -3.99 11.59 8.51
N GLU A 301 -4.92 10.65 8.61
CA GLU A 301 -6.00 10.41 7.62
C GLU A 301 -7.25 9.87 8.32
N PRO A 302 -8.42 9.91 7.66
CA PRO A 302 -9.62 9.24 8.15
C PRO A 302 -9.39 7.73 8.37
N PRO A 303 -10.13 7.12 9.31
CA PRO A 303 -10.08 5.67 9.53
C PRO A 303 -10.57 4.91 8.29
N PRO A 304 -10.11 3.66 8.07
CA PRO A 304 -10.58 2.83 6.97
C PRO A 304 -12.10 2.66 6.97
N LEU A 305 -12.66 2.58 5.76
CA LEU A 305 -14.06 2.22 5.55
C LEU A 305 -14.21 0.69 5.40
N ALA A 306 -15.36 0.16 5.81
CA ALA A 306 -15.67 -1.25 5.72
C ALA A 306 -16.16 -1.62 4.31
N ALA A 307 -15.60 -2.66 3.70
CA ALA A 307 -16.21 -3.31 2.54
C ALA A 307 -17.35 -4.21 3.02
N LEU A 308 -18.61 -3.78 2.86
CA LEU A 308 -19.74 -4.45 3.48
C LEU A 308 -20.00 -5.86 2.90
N ASP A 309 -19.55 -6.10 1.68
CA ASP A 309 -19.56 -7.41 1.02
C ASP A 309 -18.62 -8.44 1.68
N LYS A 310 -17.72 -8.01 2.58
CA LYS A 310 -16.77 -8.90 3.29
C LYS A 310 -17.26 -9.38 4.67
N GLY A 311 -18.51 -9.05 5.02
CA GLY A 311 -19.16 -9.52 6.24
C GLY A 311 -18.73 -8.76 7.51
N ASN A 312 -18.88 -9.41 8.66
CA ASN A 312 -18.63 -8.85 9.99
C ASN A 312 -17.55 -9.66 10.70
N THR A 313 -16.42 -9.04 11.01
CA THR A 313 -15.29 -9.69 11.69
C THR A 313 -15.22 -9.27 13.15
N LEU A 314 -15.16 -10.25 14.05
CA LEU A 314 -14.77 -10.05 15.45
C LEU A 314 -13.25 -10.25 15.57
N CYS A 315 -12.56 -9.29 16.19
CA CYS A 315 -11.16 -9.42 16.57
C CYS A 315 -10.95 -9.08 18.05
N PHE A 316 -9.79 -9.44 18.60
CA PHE A 316 -9.47 -9.21 20.02
C PHE A 316 -8.43 -8.11 20.26
N SER A 317 -8.00 -7.39 19.21
CA SER A 317 -7.08 -6.26 19.34
C SER A 317 -7.15 -5.34 18.12
N LEU A 318 -7.19 -4.03 18.37
CA LEU A 318 -6.96 -2.99 17.34
C LEU A 318 -5.53 -2.41 17.38
N THR A 319 -4.73 -2.80 18.37
CA THR A 319 -3.35 -2.32 18.55
C THR A 319 -2.31 -3.28 18.00
N ASN A 320 -2.69 -4.55 17.78
CA ASN A 320 -1.84 -5.53 17.15
C ASN A 320 -1.84 -5.34 15.62
N PRO A 321 -0.71 -4.98 14.98
CA PRO A 321 -0.66 -4.65 13.56
C PRO A 321 -0.86 -5.85 12.64
N PHE A 322 -0.74 -7.10 13.12
CA PHE A 322 -1.11 -8.29 12.37
C PHE A 322 -2.63 -8.43 12.22
N ILE A 323 -3.39 -7.93 13.21
CA ILE A 323 -4.84 -8.06 13.28
C ILE A 323 -5.52 -6.86 12.67
N TYR A 324 -5.08 -5.66 13.03
CA TYR A 324 -5.65 -4.42 12.53
C TYR A 324 -4.59 -3.58 11.83
N ASN A 325 -4.74 -3.45 10.52
CA ASN A 325 -3.97 -2.55 9.68
C ASN A 325 -4.90 -1.86 8.70
N ARG A 326 -4.66 -0.58 8.40
CA ARG A 326 -5.52 0.18 7.50
C ARG A 326 -5.67 -0.45 6.11
N LYS A 327 -4.59 -1.06 5.59
CA LYS A 327 -4.56 -1.69 4.26
C LYS A 327 -5.26 -3.05 4.23
N THR A 328 -5.35 -3.74 5.38
CA THR A 328 -6.02 -5.05 5.48
C THR A 328 -7.47 -4.93 5.98
N ALA A 329 -7.81 -3.86 6.69
CA ALA A 329 -9.14 -3.64 7.27
C ALA A 329 -10.30 -3.79 6.28
N PRO A 330 -10.23 -3.31 5.03
CA PRO A 330 -11.31 -3.52 4.06
C PRO A 330 -11.64 -5.00 3.80
N PHE A 331 -10.65 -5.90 3.79
CA PHE A 331 -10.89 -7.34 3.61
C PHE A 331 -11.60 -8.00 4.79
N LEU A 332 -11.67 -7.31 5.92
CA LEU A 332 -12.32 -7.78 7.14
C LEU A 332 -13.77 -7.29 7.27
N GLY A 333 -14.23 -6.44 6.34
CA GLY A 333 -15.58 -5.88 6.36
C GLY A 333 -15.82 -5.01 7.60
N LYS A 334 -16.96 -5.17 8.28
CA LYS A 334 -17.22 -4.46 9.54
C LYS A 334 -16.43 -5.12 10.67
N ILE A 335 -15.54 -4.36 11.29
CA ILE A 335 -14.70 -4.87 12.39
C ILE A 335 -15.32 -4.48 13.73
N SER A 336 -15.50 -5.47 14.60
CA SER A 336 -15.82 -5.28 16.02
C SER A 336 -14.65 -5.80 16.85
N CYS A 337 -14.27 -5.04 17.88
CA CYS A 337 -13.18 -5.43 18.78
C CYS A 337 -13.70 -5.59 20.20
N GLU A 338 -13.38 -6.72 20.82
CA GLU A 338 -13.72 -7.03 22.21
C GLU A 338 -12.49 -7.57 22.93
N ASP A 339 -12.52 -7.57 24.27
CA ASP A 339 -11.50 -8.27 25.05
C ASP A 339 -11.81 -9.77 25.08
N GLU A 340 -10.86 -10.61 24.68
CA GLU A 340 -11.02 -12.07 24.67
C GLU A 340 -11.35 -12.63 26.06
N LYS A 341 -10.94 -11.95 27.14
CA LYS A 341 -11.21 -12.35 28.54
C LYS A 341 -12.68 -12.26 28.93
N LYS A 342 -13.51 -11.55 28.14
CA LYS A 342 -14.97 -11.47 28.38
C LYS A 342 -15.71 -12.74 27.97
N PHE A 343 -15.05 -13.64 27.24
CA PHE A 343 -15.70 -14.79 26.63
C PHE A 343 -15.27 -16.10 27.26
N THR A 344 -16.24 -16.99 27.48
CA THR A 344 -16.00 -18.44 27.48
C THR A 344 -16.32 -18.97 26.08
N SER A 345 -16.04 -20.25 25.84
CA SER A 345 -16.42 -20.93 24.60
C SER A 345 -17.91 -20.79 24.27
N GLU A 346 -18.80 -20.84 25.26
CA GLU A 346 -20.25 -20.72 25.10
C GLU A 346 -20.68 -19.28 24.85
N THR A 347 -20.16 -18.32 25.63
CA THR A 347 -20.58 -16.92 25.50
C THR A 347 -20.05 -16.29 24.22
N LEU A 348 -18.90 -16.73 23.70
CA LEU A 348 -18.41 -16.33 22.38
C LEU A 348 -19.39 -16.72 21.26
N ILE A 349 -19.87 -17.97 21.25
CA ILE A 349 -20.80 -18.44 20.22
C ILE A 349 -22.15 -17.71 20.32
N ALA A 350 -22.61 -17.43 21.54
CA ALA A 350 -23.81 -16.62 21.74
C ALA A 350 -23.63 -15.19 21.21
N TYR A 351 -22.47 -14.58 21.45
CA TYR A 351 -22.12 -13.25 20.93
C TYR A 351 -22.08 -13.23 19.40
N ILE A 352 -21.42 -14.22 18.79
CA ILE A 352 -21.32 -14.36 17.33
C ILE A 352 -22.71 -14.34 16.68
N LYS A 353 -23.65 -15.14 17.22
CA LYS A 353 -25.03 -15.20 16.73
C LYS A 353 -25.77 -13.89 16.95
N LYS A 354 -25.67 -13.31 18.16
CA LYS A 354 -26.37 -12.06 18.51
C LYS A 354 -25.95 -10.88 17.64
N HIS A 355 -24.67 -10.80 17.30
CA HIS A 355 -24.09 -9.66 16.58
C HIS A 355 -23.89 -9.94 15.08
N ASN A 356 -24.40 -11.06 14.56
CA ASN A 356 -24.25 -11.48 13.17
C ASN A 356 -22.77 -11.47 12.72
N ILE A 357 -21.86 -11.91 13.58
CA ILE A 357 -20.45 -12.05 13.24
C ILE A 357 -20.33 -13.19 12.23
N THR A 358 -19.75 -12.90 11.07
CA THR A 358 -19.52 -13.90 10.02
C THR A 358 -18.18 -14.60 10.21
N ARG A 359 -17.21 -13.92 10.85
CA ARG A 359 -15.85 -14.43 11.02
C ARG A 359 -15.16 -13.97 12.30
N VAL A 360 -14.31 -14.82 12.88
CA VAL A 360 -13.43 -14.46 14.01
C VAL A 360 -11.97 -14.41 13.56
N LEU A 361 -11.27 -13.32 13.85
CA LEU A 361 -9.87 -13.11 13.50
C LEU A 361 -8.95 -13.34 14.72
N PHE A 362 -8.04 -14.31 14.60
CA PHE A 362 -7.09 -14.68 15.65
C PHE A 362 -5.65 -14.28 15.31
N HIS A 363 -4.93 -13.73 16.30
CA HIS A 363 -3.46 -13.68 16.28
C HIS A 363 -2.96 -14.86 17.11
N ASN A 364 -2.22 -15.78 16.48
CA ASN A 364 -1.76 -17.04 17.06
C ASN A 364 -2.83 -17.70 17.96
N PRO A 365 -3.71 -18.55 17.41
CA PRO A 365 -4.79 -19.15 18.20
C PRO A 365 -4.30 -20.04 19.35
N TYR A 366 -3.04 -20.46 19.33
CA TYR A 366 -2.40 -21.33 20.32
C TYR A 366 -1.50 -20.56 21.30
N ALA A 367 -1.59 -19.22 21.34
CA ALA A 367 -0.74 -18.40 22.22
C ALA A 367 -0.98 -18.64 23.72
N ASN A 368 -2.18 -19.13 24.10
CA ASN A 368 -2.53 -19.54 25.46
C ASN A 368 -3.77 -20.46 25.43
N ASP A 369 -3.97 -21.21 26.51
CA ASP A 369 -5.06 -22.18 26.64
C ASP A 369 -6.45 -21.56 26.48
N HIS A 370 -6.64 -20.33 26.98
CA HIS A 370 -7.90 -19.60 26.86
C HIS A 370 -8.26 -19.36 25.40
N ARG A 371 -7.36 -18.74 24.64
CA ARG A 371 -7.56 -18.46 23.21
C ARG A 371 -7.70 -19.73 22.39
N GLN A 372 -6.94 -20.77 22.73
CA GLN A 372 -7.07 -22.08 22.08
C GLN A 372 -8.47 -22.65 22.29
N SER A 373 -9.02 -22.55 23.50
CA SER A 373 -10.39 -23.02 23.78
C SER A 373 -11.45 -22.26 22.96
N LEU A 374 -11.29 -20.94 22.81
CA LEU A 374 -12.17 -20.12 21.98
C LEU A 374 -12.05 -20.49 20.50
N PHE A 375 -10.83 -20.69 19.99
CA PHE A 375 -10.57 -21.09 18.61
C PHE A 375 -11.18 -22.45 18.29
N GLU A 376 -11.00 -23.45 19.15
CA GLU A 376 -11.60 -24.78 18.95
C GLU A 376 -13.14 -24.74 19.05
N SER A 377 -13.71 -23.87 19.89
CA SER A 377 -15.16 -23.62 19.91
C SER A 377 -15.65 -23.04 18.57
N VAL A 378 -14.95 -22.06 18.02
CA VAL A 378 -15.25 -21.47 16.70
C VAL A 378 -15.20 -22.53 15.59
N LYS A 379 -14.14 -23.36 15.55
CA LYS A 379 -14.01 -24.48 14.61
C LYS A 379 -15.14 -25.50 14.75
N LYS A 380 -15.43 -25.94 15.98
CA LYS A 380 -16.48 -26.94 16.27
C LYS A 380 -17.86 -26.46 15.84
N ASN A 381 -18.13 -25.16 15.99
CA ASN A 381 -19.40 -24.55 15.57
C ASN A 381 -19.44 -24.16 14.08
N LYS A 382 -18.38 -24.45 13.31
CA LYS A 382 -18.26 -24.12 11.88
C LYS A 382 -18.43 -22.63 11.57
N THR A 383 -18.06 -21.77 12.52
CA THR A 383 -17.94 -20.34 12.25
C THR A 383 -16.64 -20.11 11.50
N GLU A 384 -16.67 -19.28 10.45
CA GLU A 384 -15.46 -18.94 9.71
C GLU A 384 -14.44 -18.25 10.62
N PHE A 385 -13.17 -18.50 10.36
CA PHE A 385 -12.09 -17.82 11.06
C PHE A 385 -11.03 -17.38 10.07
N LEU A 386 -10.20 -16.44 10.51
CA LEU A 386 -8.96 -16.09 9.84
C LEU A 386 -7.87 -16.01 10.89
N ILE A 387 -6.71 -16.56 10.59
CA ILE A 387 -5.53 -16.44 11.43
C ILE A 387 -4.58 -15.50 10.72
N ALA A 388 -4.12 -14.47 11.43
CA ALA A 388 -3.06 -13.59 10.95
C ALA A 388 -1.82 -13.80 11.82
N GLU A 389 -0.66 -14.02 11.21
CA GLU A 389 0.61 -14.15 11.93
C GLU A 389 1.81 -13.87 10.99
N ARG A 390 2.97 -13.57 11.58
CA ARG A 390 4.26 -13.48 10.89
C ARG A 390 4.61 -14.79 10.17
N GLY A 391 5.05 -14.69 8.92
CA GLY A 391 5.55 -15.81 8.13
C GLY A 391 7.03 -16.12 8.37
N ALA A 392 7.53 -17.16 7.70
CA ALA A 392 8.92 -17.63 7.84
C ALA A 392 9.95 -16.83 7.02
N LEU A 393 9.50 -15.92 6.15
CA LEU A 393 10.37 -15.05 5.35
C LEU A 393 10.44 -13.64 5.92
N ARG A 394 11.50 -12.90 5.58
CA ARG A 394 11.60 -11.48 5.95
C ARG A 394 10.36 -10.72 5.46
N ASN A 395 9.87 -9.80 6.28
CA ASN A 395 8.70 -8.95 5.99
C ASN A 395 7.38 -9.72 5.75
N SER A 396 7.33 -11.05 5.92
CA SER A 396 6.17 -11.84 5.56
C SER A 396 5.13 -11.94 6.67
N VAL A 397 3.86 -11.92 6.26
CA VAL A 397 2.67 -12.14 7.09
C VAL A 397 1.78 -13.12 6.32
N PHE A 398 1.15 -14.07 7.00
CA PHE A 398 0.13 -14.91 6.39
C PHE A 398 -1.24 -14.64 6.97
N PHE A 399 -2.25 -14.91 6.13
CA PHE A 399 -3.65 -14.99 6.49
C PHE A 399 -4.14 -16.39 6.11
N ASP A 400 -4.62 -17.18 7.08
CA ASP A 400 -5.05 -18.57 6.87
C ASP A 400 -6.45 -18.82 7.44
N ASP A 401 -7.33 -19.36 6.60
CA ASP A 401 -8.74 -19.67 6.89
C ASP A 401 -8.97 -21.18 7.13
N THR A 402 -7.91 -21.98 7.25
CA THR A 402 -7.97 -23.44 7.40
C THR A 402 -7.18 -23.99 8.58
N GLY A 403 -6.16 -23.28 9.06
CA GLY A 403 -5.38 -23.69 10.24
C GLY A 403 -4.19 -22.78 10.52
N PHE A 404 -3.31 -23.20 11.42
CA PHE A 404 -2.13 -22.49 11.87
C PHE A 404 -0.84 -23.31 11.63
N ASN A 405 -0.05 -22.91 10.64
CA ASN A 405 1.19 -23.61 10.27
C ASN A 405 0.94 -25.09 9.91
N ALA A 406 1.41 -26.04 10.73
CA ALA A 406 1.46 -27.46 10.36
C ALA A 406 0.09 -28.13 10.25
N ASP A 407 -0.95 -27.61 10.91
CA ASP A 407 -2.33 -28.12 10.79
C ASP A 407 -3.15 -27.41 9.70
N SER A 408 -2.56 -26.43 8.99
CA SER A 408 -3.21 -25.77 7.87
C SER A 408 -3.30 -26.70 6.65
N THR A 409 -4.46 -26.68 6.01
CA THR A 409 -4.66 -27.44 4.77
C THR A 409 -4.10 -26.74 3.53
N LYS A 410 -3.63 -25.48 3.65
CA LYS A 410 -3.05 -24.68 2.56
C LYS A 410 -1.70 -25.20 2.07
N PHE A 411 -1.07 -26.12 2.81
CA PHE A 411 0.24 -26.67 2.46
C PHE A 411 0.18 -28.09 1.87
N LYS A 412 -1.02 -28.59 1.56
CA LYS A 412 -1.19 -29.82 0.79
C LYS A 412 -0.50 -29.69 -0.57
N GLU A 413 0.24 -30.72 -0.96
CA GLU A 413 1.08 -30.72 -2.17
C GLU A 413 0.37 -30.20 -3.42
N LYS A 414 -0.89 -30.64 -3.65
CA LYS A 414 -1.70 -30.23 -4.80
C LYS A 414 -1.96 -28.72 -4.93
N ILE A 415 -1.73 -27.95 -3.86
CA ILE A 415 -1.96 -26.50 -3.82
C ILE A 415 -0.71 -25.76 -4.30
N TRP A 416 0.48 -26.20 -3.88
CA TRP A 416 1.73 -25.47 -4.11
C TRP A 416 2.63 -26.09 -5.17
N ASN A 417 2.54 -27.41 -5.41
CA ASN A 417 3.37 -28.13 -6.37
C ASN A 417 2.82 -27.97 -7.80
N ILE A 418 2.65 -26.72 -8.21
CA ILE A 418 2.15 -26.33 -9.54
C ILE A 418 3.37 -25.93 -10.38
N PRO A 419 3.47 -26.36 -11.65
CA PRO A 419 4.52 -25.89 -12.56
C PRO A 419 4.56 -24.36 -12.63
N ILE A 420 5.78 -23.81 -12.68
CA ILE A 420 6.02 -22.36 -12.69
C ILE A 420 6.68 -21.94 -14.01
N SER A 421 6.29 -20.77 -14.52
CA SER A 421 6.83 -20.16 -15.73
C SER A 421 8.29 -19.70 -15.55
N GLU A 422 9.00 -19.47 -16.65
CA GLU A 422 10.37 -18.95 -16.62
C GLU A 422 10.47 -17.58 -15.90
N HIS A 423 9.48 -16.71 -16.11
CA HIS A 423 9.42 -15.41 -15.45
C HIS A 423 9.30 -15.56 -13.93
N GLU A 424 8.39 -16.43 -13.46
CA GLU A 424 8.25 -16.72 -12.02
C GLU A 424 9.52 -17.35 -11.46
N GLN A 425 10.15 -18.28 -12.18
CA GLN A 425 11.43 -18.86 -11.75
C GLN A 425 12.50 -17.79 -11.56
N ASN A 426 12.63 -16.85 -12.52
CA ASN A 426 13.62 -15.78 -12.43
C ASN A 426 13.31 -14.83 -11.26
N TYR A 427 12.05 -14.46 -11.06
CA TYR A 427 11.63 -13.65 -9.93
C TYR A 427 12.00 -14.29 -8.57
N ILE A 428 11.76 -15.60 -8.42
CA ILE A 428 12.09 -16.32 -7.18
C ILE A 428 13.61 -16.48 -7.01
N ARG A 429 14.37 -16.69 -8.10
CA ARG A 429 15.83 -16.70 -8.05
C ARG A 429 16.39 -15.35 -7.60
N ASP A 430 15.86 -14.25 -8.13
CA ASP A 430 16.25 -12.90 -7.74
C ASP A 430 15.95 -12.65 -6.25
N TYR A 431 14.77 -13.07 -5.78
CA TYR A 431 14.43 -13.02 -4.35
C TYR A 431 15.44 -13.79 -3.48
N ILE A 432 15.85 -14.99 -3.91
CA ILE A 432 16.84 -15.82 -3.20
C ILE A 432 18.20 -15.13 -3.15
N ILE A 433 18.65 -14.55 -4.28
CA ILE A 433 19.93 -13.83 -4.36
C ILE A 433 19.89 -12.62 -3.43
N GLU A 434 18.81 -11.84 -3.49
CA GLU A 434 18.60 -10.68 -2.64
C GLU A 434 18.59 -11.08 -1.15
N ASP A 435 17.88 -12.15 -0.77
CA ASP A 435 17.86 -12.62 0.63
C ASP A 435 19.26 -12.95 1.13
N LYS A 436 20.11 -13.57 0.30
CA LYS A 436 21.47 -13.96 0.67
C LYS A 436 22.39 -12.76 0.92
N ILE A 437 22.13 -11.63 0.26
CA ILE A 437 22.99 -10.44 0.32
C ILE A 437 22.51 -9.45 1.39
N LEU A 438 21.20 -9.35 1.63
CA LEU A 438 20.65 -8.43 2.61
C LEU A 438 21.08 -8.82 4.03
N ASN A 439 21.46 -7.82 4.83
CA ASN A 439 21.70 -8.02 6.27
C ASN A 439 20.39 -8.15 7.07
N GLU A 440 19.26 -7.79 6.48
CA GLU A 440 17.94 -7.91 7.09
C GLU A 440 17.53 -9.37 7.27
N SER A 441 16.88 -9.66 8.39
CA SER A 441 16.41 -10.98 8.79
C SER A 441 15.24 -10.83 9.77
N LEU A 442 14.50 -11.92 9.98
CA LEU A 442 13.34 -11.93 10.89
C LEU A 442 13.70 -11.52 12.33
N GLU A 443 14.86 -11.96 12.80
CA GLU A 443 15.40 -11.66 14.12
C GLU A 443 16.76 -10.99 13.95
N LYS A 444 17.09 -10.01 14.79
CA LYS A 444 18.37 -9.28 14.71
C LYS A 444 19.55 -10.26 14.69
N GLN A 445 20.36 -10.20 13.63
CA GLN A 445 21.56 -11.02 13.48
C GLN A 445 22.85 -10.17 13.54
N PRO A 446 23.99 -10.79 13.90
CA PRO A 446 25.31 -10.20 13.65
C PRO A 446 25.54 -9.92 12.16
N ALA A 447 26.54 -9.09 11.84
CA ALA A 447 26.95 -8.83 10.46
C ALA A 447 27.43 -10.12 9.77
N LEU A 448 27.22 -10.19 8.44
CA LEU A 448 27.71 -11.28 7.61
C LEU A 448 29.24 -11.33 7.60
N LEU A 449 29.81 -12.53 7.71
CA LEU A 449 31.25 -12.78 7.71
C LEU A 449 31.73 -13.43 6.40
N GLY A 450 30.87 -14.23 5.76
CA GLY A 450 31.24 -15.08 4.63
C GLY A 450 31.81 -16.44 5.07
N ILE A 451 31.93 -17.35 4.10
CA ILE A 451 32.22 -18.78 4.33
C ILE A 451 33.55 -19.01 5.06
N GLU A 452 34.68 -18.54 4.51
CA GLU A 452 36.02 -18.81 5.05
C GLU A 452 36.22 -18.16 6.43
N ALA A 453 35.78 -16.91 6.60
CA ALA A 453 35.86 -16.22 7.87
C ALA A 453 35.02 -16.91 8.96
N THR A 454 33.84 -17.41 8.60
CA THR A 454 32.98 -18.18 9.51
C THR A 454 33.64 -19.49 9.91
N ARG A 455 34.19 -20.26 8.96
CA ARG A 455 34.90 -21.52 9.27
C ARG A 455 36.09 -21.28 10.18
N LYS A 456 36.87 -20.22 9.93
CA LYS A 456 38.01 -19.83 10.77
C LYS A 456 37.58 -19.42 12.17
N LYS A 457 36.52 -18.60 12.29
CA LYS A 457 36.02 -18.10 13.58
C LYS A 457 35.45 -19.21 14.47
N LEU A 458 34.87 -20.24 13.87
CA LEU A 458 34.36 -21.42 14.56
C LEU A 458 35.39 -22.54 14.70
N THR A 459 36.63 -22.35 14.24
CA THR A 459 37.72 -23.35 14.27
C THR A 459 37.28 -24.69 13.66
N LEU A 460 36.53 -24.64 12.54
CA LEU A 460 35.96 -25.84 11.94
C LEU A 460 37.03 -26.67 11.22
N PRO A 461 37.09 -28.00 11.45
CA PRO A 461 37.97 -28.88 10.70
C PRO A 461 37.67 -28.79 9.19
N ARG A 462 38.71 -28.67 8.37
CA ARG A 462 38.55 -28.52 6.91
C ARG A 462 37.94 -29.74 6.23
N HIS A 463 38.20 -30.95 6.75
CA HIS A 463 37.74 -32.21 6.18
C HIS A 463 36.32 -32.59 6.63
N LYS A 464 35.76 -31.94 7.67
CA LYS A 464 34.44 -32.28 8.19
C LYS A 464 33.33 -31.44 7.54
N LYS A 465 32.23 -32.12 7.25
CA LYS A 465 30.95 -31.53 6.83
C LYS A 465 30.23 -30.96 8.03
N VAL A 466 29.40 -29.94 7.83
CA VAL A 466 28.72 -29.24 8.93
C VAL A 466 27.24 -29.63 8.96
N ILE A 467 26.76 -30.13 10.10
CA ILE A 467 25.32 -30.24 10.37
C ILE A 467 24.94 -29.04 11.23
N PHE A 468 24.11 -28.16 10.68
CA PHE A 468 23.63 -26.98 11.40
C PHE A 468 22.34 -27.29 12.15
N VAL A 469 22.30 -26.95 13.44
CA VAL A 469 21.14 -27.15 14.32
C VAL A 469 20.69 -25.79 14.89
N PRO A 470 19.66 -25.15 14.31
CA PRO A 470 19.03 -23.97 14.89
C PRO A 470 18.07 -24.39 16.01
N LEU A 471 18.39 -24.06 17.26
CA LEU A 471 17.50 -24.32 18.39
C LEU A 471 16.35 -23.31 18.43
N GLN A 472 15.20 -23.76 18.92
CA GLN A 472 13.99 -22.97 19.13
C GLN A 472 13.73 -22.80 20.63
N ARG A 473 12.82 -21.89 21.01
CA ARG A 473 12.42 -21.74 22.41
C ARG A 473 11.54 -22.93 22.82
N PRO A 474 11.80 -23.60 23.96
CA PRO A 474 10.93 -24.68 24.43
C PRO A 474 9.47 -24.23 24.65
N SER A 475 9.29 -22.98 25.05
CA SER A 475 7.99 -22.34 25.26
C SER A 475 7.32 -21.79 23.99
N ASP A 476 7.94 -21.96 22.81
CA ASP A 476 7.33 -21.54 21.55
C ASP A 476 6.05 -22.37 21.29
N THR A 477 4.97 -21.69 20.92
CA THR A 477 3.70 -22.31 20.55
C THR A 477 3.87 -23.44 19.53
N VAL A 478 4.69 -23.26 18.48
CA VAL A 478 4.86 -24.32 17.48
C VAL A 478 5.65 -25.51 18.02
N ILE A 479 6.46 -25.31 19.06
CA ILE A 479 7.14 -26.40 19.76
C ILE A 479 6.14 -27.16 20.64
N ILE A 480 5.30 -26.47 21.40
CA ILE A 480 4.32 -27.09 22.29
C ILE A 480 3.31 -27.94 21.50
N HIS A 481 2.83 -27.45 20.35
CA HIS A 481 1.73 -28.09 19.63
C HIS A 481 2.13 -28.96 18.44
N PHE A 482 3.32 -28.76 17.83
CA PHE A 482 3.73 -29.41 16.58
C PHE A 482 5.06 -30.19 16.69
N CYS A 483 5.38 -30.72 17.88
CA CYS A 483 6.54 -31.60 18.13
C CYS A 483 6.20 -33.08 18.32
N LYS A 484 4.96 -33.50 18.02
CA LYS A 484 4.48 -34.83 18.41
C LYS A 484 5.32 -35.97 17.85
N LYS A 485 5.86 -35.82 16.63
CA LYS A 485 6.66 -36.86 15.96
C LYS A 485 7.97 -37.20 16.69
N ILE A 486 8.68 -36.20 17.20
CA ILE A 486 9.93 -36.40 17.96
C ILE A 486 9.66 -36.61 19.46
N GLY A 487 8.45 -36.33 19.94
CA GLY A 487 8.10 -36.47 21.36
C GLY A 487 8.42 -35.24 22.22
N GLY A 488 8.68 -34.08 21.60
CA GLY A 488 8.96 -32.83 22.31
C GLY A 488 10.39 -32.32 22.17
N TYR A 489 10.67 -31.18 22.80
CA TYR A 489 11.96 -30.49 22.71
C TYR A 489 13.11 -31.32 23.28
N ASP A 490 12.92 -31.93 24.46
CA ASP A 490 13.99 -32.67 25.14
C ASP A 490 14.42 -33.91 24.34
N HIS A 491 13.47 -34.66 23.78
CA HIS A 491 13.76 -35.78 22.89
C HIS A 491 14.52 -35.36 21.62
N PHE A 492 14.31 -34.14 21.11
CA PHE A 492 15.12 -33.60 20.02
C PHE A 492 16.55 -33.29 20.48
N ILE A 493 16.74 -32.77 21.69
CA ILE A 493 18.06 -32.56 22.26
C ILE A 493 18.79 -33.89 22.46
N ASP A 494 18.09 -34.93 22.90
CA ASP A 494 18.65 -36.28 23.05
C ASP A 494 19.05 -36.88 21.68
N LEU A 495 18.20 -36.73 20.66
CA LEU A 495 18.55 -37.12 19.28
C LEU A 495 19.84 -36.44 18.81
N VAL A 496 19.99 -35.13 19.05
CA VAL A 496 21.20 -34.38 18.68
C VAL A 496 22.40 -34.86 19.48
N ARG A 497 22.23 -35.06 20.80
CA ARG A 497 23.27 -35.55 21.71
C ARG A 497 23.83 -36.89 21.28
N ASP A 498 22.96 -37.81 20.87
CA ASP A 498 23.36 -39.15 20.46
C ASP A 498 23.96 -39.16 19.04
N ALA A 499 23.52 -38.25 18.16
CA ALA A 499 24.03 -38.13 16.80
C ALA A 499 25.46 -37.56 16.74
N ILE A 500 25.84 -36.68 17.67
CA ILE A 500 27.17 -36.05 17.71
C ILE A 500 28.31 -37.08 17.74
N PRO A 501 28.41 -38.00 18.73
CA PRO A 501 29.48 -38.99 18.77
C PRO A 501 29.34 -40.02 17.65
N ARG A 502 28.11 -40.35 17.23
CA ARG A 502 27.88 -41.35 16.18
C ARG A 502 28.41 -40.92 14.82
N LEU A 503 28.31 -39.64 14.51
CA LEU A 503 28.66 -39.06 13.20
C LEU A 503 29.94 -38.23 13.21
N HIS A 504 30.68 -38.24 14.33
CA HIS A 504 31.80 -37.35 14.57
C HIS A 504 32.94 -37.50 13.55
N ASP A 505 33.12 -38.65 12.90
CA ASP A 505 34.21 -38.87 11.94
C ASP A 505 34.08 -37.99 10.70
N GLU A 506 32.87 -37.85 10.16
CA GLU A 506 32.60 -37.10 8.92
C GLU A 506 31.98 -35.71 9.20
N TYR A 507 31.24 -35.57 10.30
CA TYR A 507 30.44 -34.39 10.57
C TYR A 507 30.86 -33.66 11.84
N VAL A 508 30.62 -32.35 11.84
CA VAL A 508 30.66 -31.50 13.04
C VAL A 508 29.31 -30.81 13.20
N PHE A 509 28.77 -30.86 14.41
CA PHE A 509 27.51 -30.23 14.75
C PHE A 509 27.75 -28.79 15.18
N VAL A 510 27.10 -27.86 14.48
CA VAL A 510 27.15 -26.44 14.80
C VAL A 510 25.77 -26.03 15.30
N ILE A 511 25.70 -25.61 16.56
CA ILE A 511 24.45 -25.30 17.26
C ILE A 511 24.31 -23.80 17.37
N LYS A 512 23.13 -23.26 17.07
CA LYS A 512 22.81 -21.85 17.36
C LYS A 512 21.58 -21.80 18.25
N LYS A 513 21.76 -21.24 19.44
CA LYS A 513 20.67 -20.92 20.38
C LYS A 513 19.72 -19.90 19.76
N HIS A 514 18.44 -19.98 20.12
CA HIS A 514 17.48 -18.94 19.77
C HIS A 514 17.89 -17.58 20.40
N PRO A 515 17.82 -16.44 19.69
CA PRO A 515 18.30 -15.14 20.19
C PRO A 515 17.65 -14.64 21.49
N LEU A 516 16.47 -15.17 21.83
CA LEU A 516 15.67 -14.79 23.00
C LEU A 516 15.77 -15.77 24.18
N GLU A 517 16.59 -16.82 24.05
CA GLU A 517 16.85 -17.78 25.14
C GLU A 517 18.17 -17.44 25.83
N ASP A 518 18.23 -17.60 27.15
CA ASP A 518 19.44 -17.41 27.93
C ASP A 518 20.19 -18.74 28.16
N GLU A 519 19.47 -19.85 28.28
CA GLU A 519 20.02 -21.18 28.55
C GLU A 519 20.45 -21.92 27.27
N THR A 520 21.55 -22.68 27.35
CA THR A 520 22.01 -23.59 26.30
C THR A 520 22.01 -25.02 26.81
N PRO A 521 21.42 -25.99 26.08
CA PRO A 521 21.53 -27.39 26.45
C PRO A 521 22.98 -27.85 26.41
N ASP A 522 23.37 -28.77 27.30
CA ASP A 522 24.69 -29.39 27.28
C ASP A 522 24.78 -30.43 26.15
N LEU A 523 25.64 -30.15 25.17
CA LEU A 523 25.86 -30.98 23.99
C LEU A 523 27.38 -31.15 23.76
N PRO A 524 28.04 -32.06 24.51
CA PRO A 524 29.47 -32.28 24.41
C PRO A 524 29.90 -32.65 22.99
N GLY A 525 30.96 -32.00 22.48
CA GLY A 525 31.48 -32.22 21.13
C GLY A 525 30.83 -31.36 20.03
N ALA A 526 29.78 -30.61 20.34
CA ALA A 526 29.19 -29.63 19.43
C ALA A 526 29.87 -28.25 19.53
N ILE A 527 29.75 -27.45 18.48
CA ILE A 527 30.25 -26.06 18.43
C ILE A 527 29.09 -25.08 18.51
N PHE A 528 29.08 -24.22 19.53
CA PHE A 528 28.04 -23.20 19.70
C PHE A 528 28.39 -21.91 18.94
N ALA A 529 27.58 -21.56 17.95
CA ALA A 529 27.77 -20.43 17.04
C ALA A 529 26.78 -19.26 17.29
N ASN A 530 26.50 -18.96 18.56
CA ASN A 530 25.47 -17.99 18.96
C ASN A 530 25.72 -16.57 18.39
N ASN A 531 26.97 -16.19 18.19
CA ASN A 531 27.42 -14.89 17.68
C ASN A 531 27.70 -14.86 16.16
N ILE A 532 27.25 -15.87 15.41
CA ILE A 532 27.38 -15.94 13.95
C ILE A 532 26.02 -15.68 13.30
N ASN A 533 26.00 -14.99 12.16
CA ASN A 533 24.77 -14.81 11.39
C ASN A 533 24.27 -16.16 10.86
N ILE A 534 22.97 -16.39 10.95
CA ILE A 534 22.36 -17.64 10.46
C ILE A 534 22.62 -17.91 8.97
N LYS A 535 22.70 -16.88 8.14
CA LYS A 535 23.00 -16.98 6.70
C LYS A 535 24.41 -17.51 6.44
N ASP A 536 25.38 -17.13 7.28
CA ASP A 536 26.74 -17.69 7.22
C ASP A 536 26.74 -19.17 7.63
N LEU A 537 25.97 -19.53 8.67
CA LEU A 537 25.84 -20.93 9.12
C LEU A 537 25.19 -21.82 8.06
N LEU A 538 24.15 -21.31 7.38
CA LEU A 538 23.54 -21.98 6.23
C LEU A 538 24.53 -22.10 5.06
N SER A 539 25.36 -21.10 4.81
CA SER A 539 26.35 -21.14 3.73
C SER A 539 27.36 -22.27 3.92
N ILE A 540 27.86 -22.46 5.15
CA ILE A 540 28.85 -23.50 5.47
C ILE A 540 28.26 -24.89 5.72
N SER A 541 26.94 -25.01 5.91
CA SER A 541 26.30 -26.27 6.25
C SER A 541 26.21 -27.22 5.06
N SER A 542 26.26 -28.52 5.35
CA SER A 542 25.99 -29.61 4.42
C SER A 542 24.56 -30.12 4.57
N ALA A 543 23.98 -29.98 5.76
CA ALA A 543 22.56 -30.24 6.05
C ALA A 543 22.11 -29.40 7.25
N VAL A 544 20.79 -29.26 7.42
CA VAL A 544 20.19 -28.58 8.56
C VAL A 544 19.25 -29.56 9.28
N LEU A 545 19.47 -29.76 10.58
CA LEU A 545 18.63 -30.60 11.44
C LEU A 545 17.86 -29.70 12.42
N LEU A 546 16.54 -29.73 12.35
CA LEU A 546 15.67 -28.83 13.13
C LEU A 546 14.36 -29.50 13.50
N ILE A 547 13.61 -28.88 14.40
CA ILE A 547 12.28 -29.35 14.78
C ILE A 547 11.23 -28.89 13.77
N ASN A 548 10.91 -27.59 13.74
CA ASN A 548 9.92 -27.01 12.82
C ASN A 548 10.15 -25.50 12.55
N SER A 549 11.37 -25.02 12.82
CA SER A 549 11.77 -23.63 12.66
C SER A 549 11.58 -23.10 11.23
N GLY A 550 11.22 -21.83 11.07
CA GLY A 550 11.21 -21.14 9.78
C GLY A 550 12.58 -21.14 9.06
N VAL A 551 13.67 -21.45 9.78
CA VAL A 551 15.01 -21.67 9.21
C VAL A 551 15.03 -22.79 8.17
N GLY A 552 14.08 -23.73 8.22
CA GLY A 552 13.92 -24.74 7.17
C GLY A 552 13.67 -24.12 5.79
N ILE A 553 12.89 -23.03 5.72
CA ILE A 553 12.67 -22.30 4.46
C ILE A 553 13.96 -21.62 3.99
N LEU A 554 14.73 -21.05 4.91
CA LEU A 554 16.03 -20.46 4.58
C LEU A 554 17.00 -21.55 4.08
N ALA A 555 17.05 -22.71 4.72
CA ALA A 555 17.87 -23.84 4.27
C ALA A 555 17.53 -24.28 2.83
N MET A 556 16.24 -24.30 2.49
CA MET A 556 15.78 -24.56 1.12
C MET A 556 16.29 -23.50 0.13
N MET A 557 16.29 -22.20 0.47
CA MET A 557 16.88 -21.14 -0.38
C MET A 557 18.39 -21.31 -0.60
N TYR A 558 19.09 -21.95 0.33
CA TYR A 558 20.50 -22.29 0.21
C TYR A 558 20.75 -23.66 -0.44
N GLY A 559 19.69 -24.35 -0.88
CA GLY A 559 19.78 -25.68 -1.48
C GLY A 559 20.29 -26.74 -0.52
N LYS A 560 20.03 -26.58 0.79
CA LYS A 560 20.50 -27.49 1.83
C LYS A 560 19.44 -28.56 2.14
N PRO A 561 19.83 -29.84 2.28
CA PRO A 561 18.98 -30.87 2.85
C PRO A 561 18.42 -30.43 4.22
N VAL A 562 17.11 -30.55 4.40
CA VAL A 562 16.39 -30.24 5.65
C VAL A 562 15.95 -31.54 6.30
N LEU A 563 16.53 -31.86 7.45
CA LEU A 563 16.17 -32.97 8.30
C LEU A 563 15.19 -32.45 9.37
N LEU A 564 13.92 -32.83 9.24
CA LEU A 564 12.79 -32.30 9.99
C LEU A 564 12.39 -33.27 11.11
N ALA A 565 12.53 -32.87 12.37
CA ALA A 565 12.18 -33.71 13.51
C ALA A 565 10.72 -33.58 13.95
N GLY A 566 10.14 -32.38 13.82
CA GLY A 566 8.77 -32.07 14.20
C GLY A 566 7.79 -32.11 13.03
N GLU A 567 6.73 -31.32 13.18
CA GLU A 567 5.73 -31.04 12.15
C GLU A 567 5.84 -29.57 11.76
N ALA A 568 6.05 -29.30 10.48
CA ALA A 568 6.16 -27.96 9.93
C ALA A 568 5.24 -27.81 8.72
N PHE A 569 4.81 -26.58 8.44
CA PHE A 569 3.98 -26.28 7.27
C PHE A 569 4.67 -26.61 5.94
N TYR A 570 6.00 -26.71 5.93
CA TYR A 570 6.80 -27.12 4.77
C TYR A 570 7.21 -28.61 4.83
N GLY A 571 6.69 -29.36 5.79
CA GLY A 571 6.98 -30.78 6.00
C GLY A 571 6.35 -31.66 4.93
N SER A 572 7.01 -31.76 3.79
CA SER A 572 6.67 -32.65 2.68
C SER A 572 7.85 -33.58 2.38
N PRO A 573 7.61 -34.87 2.04
CA PRO A 573 8.67 -35.77 1.56
C PRO A 573 9.41 -35.25 0.32
N LEU A 574 8.80 -34.33 -0.44
CA LEU A 574 9.43 -33.71 -1.60
C LEU A 574 10.38 -32.55 -1.24
N LEU A 575 10.27 -32.00 -0.02
CA LEU A 575 10.99 -30.81 0.43
C LEU A 575 11.92 -31.09 1.61
N THR A 576 11.61 -32.10 2.41
CA THR A 576 12.27 -32.41 3.69
C THR A 576 12.40 -33.92 3.89
N HIS A 577 13.37 -34.33 4.70
CA HIS A 577 13.47 -35.68 5.23
C HIS A 577 12.98 -35.71 6.67
N GLN A 578 11.94 -36.50 6.97
CA GLN A 578 11.47 -36.64 8.35
C GLN A 578 12.48 -37.47 9.17
N VAL A 579 12.80 -37.03 10.38
CA VAL A 579 13.67 -37.75 11.30
C VAL A 579 13.03 -37.90 12.68
N THR A 580 13.07 -39.09 13.26
CA THR A 580 12.71 -39.30 14.67
C THR A 580 13.77 -40.08 15.43
N THR A 581 14.72 -40.69 14.70
CA THR A 581 15.82 -41.49 15.23
C THR A 581 17.14 -41.12 14.55
N ILE A 582 18.26 -41.54 15.15
CA ILE A 582 19.61 -41.33 14.59
C ILE A 582 19.76 -42.00 13.21
N ASN A 583 19.13 -43.16 13.01
CA ASN A 583 19.16 -43.86 11.72
C ASN A 583 18.49 -43.04 10.62
N ASP A 584 17.42 -42.30 10.95
CA ASP A 584 16.78 -41.39 9.98
C ASP A 584 17.70 -40.22 9.64
N VAL A 585 18.45 -39.70 10.62
CA VAL A 585 19.46 -38.65 10.38
C VAL A 585 20.53 -39.17 9.41
N GLU A 586 21.10 -40.35 9.67
CA GLU A 586 22.07 -40.99 8.77
C GLU A 586 21.51 -41.20 7.36
N ASN A 587 20.28 -41.72 7.27
CA ASN A 587 19.61 -41.97 6.01
C ASN A 587 19.36 -40.66 5.24
N GLY A 588 18.88 -39.61 5.90
CA GLY A 588 18.67 -38.31 5.30
C GLY A 588 19.96 -37.69 4.78
N LEU A 589 21.05 -37.76 5.56
CA LEU A 589 22.36 -37.26 5.13
C LEU A 589 22.93 -37.98 3.90
N LYS A 590 22.68 -39.29 3.79
CA LYS A 590 23.17 -40.12 2.67
C LYS A 590 22.29 -40.01 1.43
N ASN A 591 20.97 -40.04 1.62
CA ASN A 591 20.01 -40.37 0.57
C ASN A 591 19.05 -39.22 0.21
N PHE A 592 18.93 -38.17 1.02
CA PHE A 592 18.04 -37.06 0.73
C PHE A 592 18.79 -35.87 0.11
N GLN A 593 18.32 -35.42 -1.06
CA GLN A 593 18.81 -34.22 -1.73
C GLN A 593 17.61 -33.35 -2.17
N PRO A 594 17.65 -32.03 -1.93
CA PRO A 594 16.56 -31.15 -2.31
C PRO A 594 16.46 -31.03 -3.83
N HIS A 595 15.26 -31.24 -4.37
CA HIS A 595 15.00 -31.05 -5.80
C HIS A 595 14.73 -29.57 -6.09
N GLN A 596 15.66 -28.92 -6.81
CA GLN A 596 15.65 -27.47 -7.01
C GLN A 596 14.33 -26.96 -7.59
N GLU A 597 13.78 -27.61 -8.60
CA GLU A 597 12.53 -27.18 -9.22
C GLU A 597 11.36 -27.23 -8.22
N THR A 598 11.27 -28.29 -7.42
CA THR A 598 10.20 -28.46 -6.44
C THR A 598 10.31 -27.43 -5.33
N THR A 599 11.54 -27.13 -4.89
CA THR A 599 11.81 -26.02 -3.98
C THR A 599 11.36 -24.68 -4.55
N LEU A 600 11.65 -24.40 -5.82
CA LEU A 600 11.24 -23.15 -6.47
C LEU A 600 9.70 -23.04 -6.57
N ARG A 601 8.98 -24.12 -6.85
CA ARG A 601 7.51 -24.15 -6.86
C ARG A 601 6.94 -23.82 -5.47
N PHE A 602 7.49 -24.41 -4.42
CA PHE A 602 7.06 -24.11 -3.05
C PHE A 602 7.37 -22.66 -2.64
N LEU A 603 8.56 -22.16 -2.96
CA LEU A 603 8.94 -20.77 -2.69
C LEU A 603 8.07 -19.78 -3.48
N LYS A 604 7.75 -20.09 -4.74
CA LYS A 604 6.79 -19.32 -5.55
C LYS A 604 5.45 -19.23 -4.84
N TYR A 605 4.90 -20.36 -4.40
CA TYR A 605 3.63 -20.38 -3.68
C TYR A 605 3.67 -19.47 -2.43
N LEU A 606 4.72 -19.59 -1.61
CA LEU A 606 4.88 -18.74 -0.44
C LEU A 606 4.98 -17.26 -0.79
N ILE A 607 5.82 -16.89 -1.76
CA ILE A 607 6.16 -15.48 -2.05
C ILE A 607 5.07 -14.79 -2.88
N MET A 608 4.43 -15.48 -3.80
CA MET A 608 3.52 -14.86 -4.77
C MET A 608 2.05 -15.05 -4.42
N ASP A 609 1.69 -16.20 -3.81
CA ASP A 609 0.29 -16.60 -3.67
C ASP A 609 -0.19 -16.58 -2.21
N TYR A 610 0.66 -16.99 -1.25
CA TYR A 610 0.27 -17.21 0.14
C TYR A 610 0.64 -16.06 1.08
N TYR A 611 1.89 -15.60 1.08
CA TYR A 611 2.31 -14.53 1.98
C TYR A 611 1.90 -13.14 1.47
N SER A 612 1.45 -12.34 2.42
CA SER A 612 1.50 -10.89 2.37
C SER A 612 2.90 -10.42 2.79
N PHE A 613 3.32 -9.25 2.32
CA PHE A 613 4.59 -8.65 2.73
C PHE A 613 4.46 -7.18 3.12
N GLY A 614 5.17 -6.78 4.17
CA GLY A 614 5.23 -5.41 4.64
C GLY A 614 6.45 -5.12 5.51
N HIS A 615 6.90 -3.86 5.53
CA HIS A 615 8.02 -3.45 6.36
C HIS A 615 7.59 -3.34 7.83
N PHE A 616 8.30 -4.03 8.72
CA PHE A 616 7.96 -4.05 10.14
C PHE A 616 8.71 -2.95 10.89
N GLN A 617 8.02 -2.29 11.83
CA GLN A 617 8.68 -1.57 12.92
C GLN A 617 8.55 -2.39 14.18
N THR A 618 9.66 -2.59 14.89
CA THR A 618 9.72 -3.47 16.06
C THR A 618 10.39 -2.79 17.25
N ARG A 619 10.04 -3.21 18.46
CA ARG A 619 10.74 -2.86 19.70
C ARG A 619 10.89 -4.08 20.61
N GLU A 620 11.99 -4.16 21.34
CA GLU A 620 12.20 -5.20 22.36
C GLU A 620 11.56 -4.77 23.69
N ILE A 621 10.90 -5.70 24.37
CA ILE A 621 10.35 -5.54 25.71
C ILE A 621 10.74 -6.73 26.61
N PRO A 622 10.81 -6.57 27.95
CA PRO A 622 10.96 -7.69 28.87
C PRO A 622 9.80 -8.69 28.77
N TRP A 623 10.07 -9.97 28.98
CA TRP A 623 9.06 -11.04 29.02
C TRP A 623 8.98 -11.64 30.44
N GLU A 624 7.79 -12.10 30.86
CA GLU A 624 7.59 -12.70 32.18
C GLU A 624 8.42 -13.98 32.36
N GLY A 625 9.10 -14.12 33.52
CA GLY A 625 9.92 -15.29 33.87
C GLY A 625 11.41 -15.07 33.68
N THR A 626 11.88 -14.90 32.44
CA THR A 626 13.24 -14.49 32.02
C THR A 626 13.23 -14.20 30.51
N GLY A 627 14.11 -13.32 30.03
CA GLY A 627 14.33 -13.06 28.59
C GLY A 627 13.67 -11.79 28.03
N ARG A 628 13.64 -11.69 26.69
CA ARG A 628 13.15 -10.54 25.92
C ARG A 628 12.15 -11.00 24.85
N MET A 629 11.20 -10.14 24.50
CA MET A 629 10.28 -10.33 23.38
C MET A 629 10.38 -9.15 22.40
N THR A 630 10.44 -9.46 21.11
CA THR A 630 10.30 -8.45 20.05
C THR A 630 8.82 -8.30 19.71
N ILE A 631 8.27 -7.10 19.90
CA ILE A 631 6.91 -6.78 19.46
C ILE A 631 6.94 -5.94 18.19
N THR A 632 6.06 -6.28 17.26
CA THR A 632 5.83 -5.49 16.05
C THR A 632 4.84 -4.37 16.40
N THR A 633 5.24 -3.12 16.20
CA THR A 633 4.42 -1.94 16.49
C THR A 633 3.68 -1.41 15.27
N SER A 634 4.19 -1.67 14.07
CA SER A 634 3.51 -1.32 12.81
C SER A 634 4.01 -2.20 11.67
N ILE A 635 3.17 -2.33 10.64
CA ILE A 635 3.47 -3.04 9.39
C ILE A 635 3.06 -2.13 8.23
N ASP A 636 3.99 -1.77 7.34
CA ASP A 636 3.68 -1.08 6.09
C ASP A 636 3.64 -2.08 4.94
N PHE A 637 2.44 -2.59 4.62
CA PHE A 637 2.24 -3.60 3.58
C PHE A 637 2.54 -3.06 2.18
N TYR A 638 3.38 -3.79 1.44
CA TYR A 638 3.58 -3.60 -0.01
C TYR A 638 2.96 -4.73 -0.85
N GLN A 639 2.56 -5.84 -0.22
CA GLN A 639 1.84 -6.95 -0.85
C GLN A 639 0.83 -7.53 0.14
N ILE A 640 -0.40 -7.78 -0.29
CA ILE A 640 -1.46 -8.38 0.54
C ILE A 640 -2.06 -9.57 -0.20
N ARG A 641 -2.16 -10.70 0.50
CA ARG A 641 -2.76 -11.97 0.08
C ARG A 641 -3.67 -12.43 1.21
N VAL A 642 -4.98 -12.37 0.99
CA VAL A 642 -6.01 -12.84 1.93
C VAL A 642 -6.81 -13.94 1.23
N PRO A 643 -7.04 -15.10 1.86
CA PRO A 643 -7.80 -16.19 1.25
C PRO A 643 -9.14 -15.74 0.67
N GLY A 644 -9.44 -16.20 -0.55
CA GLY A 644 -10.67 -15.88 -1.26
C GLY A 644 -10.77 -14.44 -1.78
N GLN A 645 -9.68 -13.67 -1.74
CA GLN A 645 -9.63 -12.28 -2.21
C GLN A 645 -8.60 -12.10 -3.32
N VAL A 646 -8.85 -11.14 -4.21
CA VAL A 646 -7.84 -10.72 -5.20
C VAL A 646 -6.65 -10.10 -4.47
N GLY A 647 -5.45 -10.58 -4.78
CA GLY A 647 -4.21 -10.05 -4.21
C GLY A 647 -4.02 -8.58 -4.56
N MET A 648 -3.40 -7.82 -3.66
CA MET A 648 -3.06 -6.42 -3.90
C MET A 648 -1.56 -6.19 -3.76
N ASN A 649 -1.00 -5.36 -4.61
CA ASN A 649 0.37 -4.89 -4.47
C ASN A 649 0.40 -3.35 -4.46
N TYR A 650 1.36 -2.82 -3.71
CA TYR A 650 1.65 -1.39 -3.59
C TYR A 650 3.11 -1.19 -3.96
N TYR A 651 3.38 -1.14 -5.25
CA TYR A 651 4.73 -0.89 -5.73
C TYR A 651 5.04 0.59 -5.59
N GLN A 652 6.13 0.90 -4.89
CA GLN A 652 6.68 2.25 -4.94
C GLN A 652 7.26 2.48 -6.32
N GLN A 653 6.96 3.63 -6.89
CA GLN A 653 7.57 4.02 -8.15
C GLN A 653 9.06 4.30 -7.91
N GLU A 654 9.94 3.51 -8.54
CA GLU A 654 11.40 3.65 -8.37
C GLU A 654 11.90 5.05 -8.73
N LYS A 655 11.33 5.63 -9.81
CA LYS A 655 11.64 6.97 -10.28
C LYS A 655 10.36 7.70 -10.72
N PRO A 656 10.09 8.89 -10.18
CA PRO A 656 8.93 9.66 -10.62
C PRO A 656 9.06 10.03 -12.10
N VAL A 657 7.94 10.34 -12.74
CA VAL A 657 7.94 10.80 -14.14
C VAL A 657 8.86 12.01 -14.27
N SER A 658 9.77 11.94 -15.25
CA SER A 658 10.76 12.98 -15.48
C SER A 658 10.10 14.33 -15.78
N GLN A 659 10.65 15.42 -15.22
CA GLN A 659 10.26 16.79 -15.58
C GLN A 659 10.60 17.14 -17.05
N ASN A 660 11.33 16.29 -17.76
CA ASN A 660 11.55 16.39 -19.20
C ASN A 660 10.41 15.79 -20.03
N SER A 661 9.39 15.20 -19.40
CA SER A 661 8.17 14.75 -20.08
C SER A 661 7.39 15.95 -20.66
N ILE A 662 6.65 15.71 -21.74
CA ILE A 662 5.73 16.69 -22.37
C ILE A 662 4.66 17.20 -21.40
N LEU A 663 4.33 16.39 -20.38
CA LEU A 663 3.42 16.77 -19.29
C LEU A 663 3.89 18.04 -18.54
N PHE A 664 5.19 18.33 -18.55
CA PHE A 664 5.78 19.47 -17.85
C PHE A 664 6.03 20.69 -18.74
N ASP A 665 5.72 20.63 -20.05
CA ASP A 665 6.06 21.69 -21.02
C ASP A 665 5.60 23.07 -20.57
N ARG A 666 4.39 23.16 -20.02
CA ARG A 666 3.81 24.43 -19.54
C ARG A 666 4.59 25.07 -18.39
N TYR A 667 5.41 24.30 -17.67
CA TYR A 667 6.19 24.76 -16.53
C TYR A 667 7.63 25.14 -16.91
N ARG A 668 8.05 24.93 -18.17
CA ARG A 668 9.43 25.14 -18.62
C ARG A 668 9.81 26.62 -18.82
N VAL A 669 8.83 27.49 -19.01
CA VAL A 669 9.03 28.86 -19.56
C VAL A 669 9.76 29.83 -18.61
N GLN A 670 10.01 29.51 -17.34
CA GLN A 670 10.61 30.46 -16.38
C GLN A 670 11.87 29.97 -15.63
N LYS A 671 12.73 29.18 -16.27
CA LYS A 671 14.13 29.04 -15.83
C LYS A 671 15.06 30.16 -16.33
N SER A 672 14.56 31.13 -17.10
CA SER A 672 15.32 32.34 -17.43
C SER A 672 15.15 33.39 -16.33
N PRO A 673 16.23 33.97 -15.79
CA PRO A 673 16.12 35.08 -14.86
C PRO A 673 15.39 36.21 -15.56
N ILE A 674 14.37 36.74 -14.90
CA ILE A 674 13.72 37.98 -15.29
C ILE A 674 14.83 39.04 -15.34
N SER A 675 15.25 39.41 -16.55
CA SER A 675 15.94 40.68 -16.74
C SER A 675 14.97 41.74 -16.23
N HIS A 676 15.32 42.37 -15.11
CA HIS A 676 14.61 43.55 -14.64
C HIS A 676 14.42 44.50 -15.83
N PRO A 677 13.20 45.00 -16.09
CA PRO A 677 13.05 46.11 -17.02
C PRO A 677 13.91 47.23 -16.46
N GLN A 678 14.93 47.65 -17.21
CA GLN A 678 15.60 48.90 -16.87
C GLN A 678 14.53 50.01 -16.85
N PRO A 679 14.57 50.93 -15.87
CA PRO A 679 13.65 52.06 -15.88
C PRO A 679 13.87 52.83 -17.17
N ILE A 680 12.78 53.14 -17.87
CA ILE A 680 12.75 54.02 -19.03
C ILE A 680 13.31 55.37 -18.57
N ALA A 681 14.58 55.62 -18.91
CA ALA A 681 15.19 56.93 -18.78
C ALA A 681 14.66 57.79 -19.93
N THR A 682 14.03 58.90 -19.56
CA THR A 682 13.55 59.94 -20.44
C THR A 682 14.64 60.43 -21.38
N GLU A 683 14.33 60.46 -22.68
CA GLU A 683 15.16 61.06 -23.71
C GLU A 683 15.45 62.53 -23.38
N LYS A 684 16.73 62.85 -23.23
CA LYS A 684 17.26 64.18 -23.54
C LYS A 684 18.33 64.02 -24.60
N THR A 685 18.05 64.65 -25.72
CA THR A 685 18.86 64.80 -26.92
C THR A 685 20.14 65.60 -26.63
N ILE A 686 21.12 65.42 -27.52
CA ILE A 686 22.12 66.40 -28.02
C ILE A 686 23.61 66.09 -27.73
N THR A 687 24.30 65.80 -28.85
CA THR A 687 25.69 66.10 -29.29
C THR A 687 26.90 65.26 -28.89
N ASN A 688 27.46 64.62 -29.94
CA ASN A 688 28.86 64.65 -30.40
C ASN A 688 29.99 64.64 -29.36
N THR A 689 30.80 63.57 -29.38
CA THR A 689 32.14 63.57 -30.01
C THR A 689 32.85 62.21 -29.79
N GLN A 690 33.35 61.62 -30.87
CA GLN A 690 34.50 60.69 -30.86
C GLN A 690 35.80 61.54 -30.76
N PRO A 691 36.98 61.02 -30.31
CA PRO A 691 37.62 59.84 -30.90
C PRO A 691 38.57 58.95 -30.03
N ASN A 692 38.79 57.73 -30.54
CA ASN A 692 39.98 56.85 -30.57
C ASN A 692 41.04 56.84 -29.44
N LYS A 693 41.37 55.60 -28.99
CA LYS A 693 42.69 54.91 -29.03
C LYS A 693 42.63 53.69 -28.09
N SER A 694 42.62 52.45 -28.60
CA SER A 694 43.77 51.60 -28.98
C SER A 694 44.74 51.28 -27.83
N GLU A 695 44.95 49.97 -27.64
CA GLU A 695 46.14 49.33 -27.07
C GLU A 695 46.42 49.51 -25.58
N GLN A 696 45.84 48.60 -24.78
CA GLN A 696 46.56 47.88 -23.73
C GLN A 696 45.75 46.63 -23.35
N GLU A 697 45.65 45.70 -24.30
CA GLU A 697 45.66 44.29 -23.92
C GLU A 697 47.08 43.96 -23.44
N ILE A 698 47.18 42.91 -22.64
CA ILE A 698 48.42 42.17 -22.33
C ILE A 698 49.35 42.84 -21.29
N GLU A 699 48.85 43.14 -20.09
CA GLU A 699 49.61 42.97 -18.84
C GLU A 699 48.75 43.24 -17.60
N LYS A 700 47.98 42.22 -17.17
CA LYS A 700 47.51 42.01 -15.78
C LYS A 700 46.64 40.76 -15.62
N ALA A 701 46.84 39.76 -16.48
CA ALA A 701 46.51 38.39 -16.15
C ALA A 701 47.67 37.82 -15.33
N ILE A 702 47.68 38.10 -14.02
CA ILE A 702 48.29 37.30 -12.94
C ILE A 702 47.97 38.04 -11.63
N THR A 703 47.60 37.28 -10.58
CA THR A 703 47.23 37.69 -9.20
C THR A 703 45.88 38.39 -8.98
N LYS A 704 44.79 37.61 -8.95
CA LYS A 704 43.74 37.79 -7.92
C LYS A 704 43.76 36.58 -7.00
N LEU A 705 44.27 36.76 -5.78
CA LEU A 705 44.25 35.74 -4.74
C LEU A 705 42.80 35.34 -4.43
N HIS A 706 42.53 34.03 -4.39
CA HIS A 706 41.33 33.51 -3.76
C HIS A 706 41.37 33.86 -2.25
N PRO A 707 40.26 34.35 -1.66
CA PRO A 707 40.23 34.69 -0.24
C PRO A 707 40.49 33.43 0.59
N SER A 708 41.29 33.57 1.63
CA SER A 708 41.68 32.47 2.50
C SER A 708 40.43 31.82 3.13
N THR A 709 40.54 30.55 3.52
CA THR A 709 39.48 29.82 4.22
C THR A 709 39.04 30.53 5.51
N ARG A 710 39.91 31.37 6.09
CA ARG A 710 39.62 32.18 7.27
C ARG A 710 38.69 33.35 6.93
N ASP A 711 38.91 34.03 5.81
CA ASP A 711 38.08 35.17 5.38
C ASP A 711 36.66 34.74 5.00
N ARG A 712 36.53 33.57 4.36
CA ARG A 712 35.21 32.97 4.08
C ARG A 712 34.46 32.61 5.35
N LYS A 713 35.16 32.10 6.36
CA LYS A 713 34.59 31.75 7.66
C LYS A 713 34.16 32.99 8.44
N ILE A 714 34.97 34.06 8.44
CA ILE A 714 34.62 35.33 9.08
C ILE A 714 33.42 35.98 8.39
N LYS A 715 33.40 35.99 7.04
CA LYS A 715 32.24 36.47 6.28
C LYS A 715 30.97 35.67 6.58
N LYS A 716 31.08 34.34 6.66
CA LYS A 716 29.94 33.46 6.98
C LYS A 716 29.45 33.67 8.42
N LEU A 717 30.35 33.84 9.41
CA LEU A 717 29.97 34.16 10.78
C LEU A 717 29.21 35.50 10.86
N ARG A 718 29.57 36.49 10.03
CA ARG A 718 28.91 37.80 10.00
C ARG A 718 27.57 37.78 9.26
N ASP A 719 27.52 37.13 8.09
CA ASP A 719 26.37 37.21 7.18
C ASP A 719 25.33 36.10 7.46
N ASP A 720 25.73 34.95 8.01
CA ASP A 720 24.85 33.84 8.43
C ASP A 720 25.44 33.10 9.66
N PRO A 721 25.31 33.69 10.86
CA PRO A 721 25.88 33.13 12.09
C PRO A 721 25.34 31.73 12.40
N ARG A 722 24.06 31.47 12.09
CA ARG A 722 23.39 30.20 12.35
C ARG A 722 24.02 29.07 11.56
N SER A 723 24.14 29.21 10.24
CA SER A 723 24.82 28.21 9.41
C SER A 723 26.30 28.10 9.74
N PHE A 724 26.96 29.20 10.13
CA PHE A 724 28.35 29.15 10.59
C PHE A 724 28.53 28.22 11.79
N PHE A 725 27.65 28.33 12.80
CA PHE A 725 27.70 27.49 13.98
C PHE A 725 27.25 26.05 13.71
N LEU A 726 26.23 25.82 12.88
CA LEU A 726 25.81 24.48 12.45
C LEU A 726 26.90 23.70 11.70
N ASP A 727 27.74 24.39 10.93
CA ASP A 727 28.85 23.75 10.21
C ASP A 727 30.06 23.43 11.11
N SER A 728 30.02 23.83 12.39
CA SER A 728 31.12 23.56 13.31
C SER A 728 31.19 22.08 13.68
N ARG A 729 32.40 21.50 13.58
CA ARG A 729 32.68 20.14 14.05
C ARG A 729 32.74 20.02 15.57
N TYR A 730 32.76 21.16 16.29
CA TYR A 730 32.75 21.19 17.74
C TYR A 730 31.31 21.19 18.25
N ARG A 731 30.96 20.15 19.00
CA ARG A 731 29.59 19.85 19.43
C ARG A 731 28.90 21.01 20.17
N LEU A 732 29.66 21.77 20.98
CA LEU A 732 29.16 22.93 21.71
C LEU A 732 28.76 24.10 20.80
N LEU A 733 29.58 24.37 19.78
CA LEU A 733 29.34 25.42 18.78
C LEU A 733 28.20 25.02 17.83
N ASN A 734 28.11 23.74 17.45
CA ASN A 734 26.98 23.22 16.69
C ASN A 734 25.65 23.36 17.45
N LEU A 735 25.67 23.15 18.78
CA LEU A 735 24.49 23.34 19.61
C LEU A 735 24.01 24.80 19.63
N LEU A 736 24.94 25.76 19.69
CA LEU A 736 24.63 27.20 19.60
C LEU A 736 23.92 27.55 18.27
N GLY A 737 24.31 26.92 17.15
CA GLY A 737 23.65 27.09 15.86
C GLY A 737 22.26 26.46 15.75
N LYS A 738 21.87 25.57 16.69
CA LYS A 738 20.50 25.06 16.78
C LYS A 738 19.59 25.94 17.63
N ILE A 739 20.19 26.82 18.44
CA ILE A 739 19.51 27.73 19.37
C ILE A 739 19.36 29.12 18.76
N LEU A 740 20.35 29.58 17.99
CA LEU A 740 20.24 30.69 17.03
C LEU A 740 19.38 30.28 15.82
#